data_AF-A0A4R4ETM4-F1
#
_entry.id   AF-A0A4R4ETM4-F1
#
_cell.length_a   1.000
_cell.length_b   1.000
_cell.length_c   1.000
_cell.angle_alpha   90.00
_cell.angle_beta   90.00
_cell.angle_gamma   90.00
#
_symmetry.space_group_name_H-M   'P 1'
#
loop_
_entity.id
_entity.type
_entity.pdbx_description
1 polymer ?
#
loop_
_entity_poly.entity_id
_entity_poly.type
_entity_poly.pdbx_seq_one_letter_code
_entity_poly.pdbx_strand_id
1 'polypeptide(L)'
;MESSWIESATAWIGAHPVAAGALIFLVAFCDAVIVLGIVVPALPLLFAVGALVGLGHVNGPYALACAAAGAFVGDSMSYWVGRRFGPQLRNRWPFSRYPQWIERGEAMFRRHGVKSIAIARFVGAVRPFVPAIAGMLHMPAQRYFIPSALACLAWAAAFLAPGWILGASYEAVAAVADRLAIVLGALLVAVAAAWAGVLYTWRWFAQHADQMLARLLAWSREHPRLGRYAVALVDPNRPESASLLMLATCLLGISWIWFSLLALLLANGGPLAIDHSLHELMGSLRNPLADRLMAGLASLGDAQVLAPAALAVLAYLVWRRRWMAAAHWMAAIVFGLALTAMLESAIDMPRPPTAPAGFGFPSVAVTMMTIVLGFFAVLIARELPGRRRVWPYLMAGVLTTLVGFARLYLGAHWASDIVGGTLFGIGWLLVLGLAYRRHVARSFWMRPIAILFYSTLAIAAAWHAPRAADPLLAKFAPASATLVLDEQEWWARGWAALPALRDEHARHGRWPLDVQVAGPLEPLRRSLEARGWRVQPQADWQDTVRLLDDDTPAGEQAVLPATFEARAEALLMLREVGPGEREVLRLWPAPATLGSGRPLWIGASQRLVLTRPFGVFALWRPRAYAADEAAAVHHALATFPHRIERHPQGVQVMRLRTAGPAAGAR
;
A
#
# COMPACT_ATOMS: atom_id res chain seq x y z
N MET A 1 -15.57 16.85 1.51
CA MET A 1 -16.55 17.31 0.49
C MET A 1 -16.81 16.27 -0.62
N GLU A 2 -16.52 14.97 -0.44
CA GLU A 2 -16.68 13.96 -1.52
C GLU A 2 -17.61 12.77 -1.19
N SER A 3 -18.26 12.71 -0.03
CA SER A 3 -19.15 11.58 0.31
C SER A 3 -20.53 11.66 -0.32
N SER A 4 -21.05 12.87 -0.57
CA SER A 4 -22.44 13.07 -1.00
C SER A 4 -22.72 12.55 -2.42
N TRP A 5 -21.74 12.64 -3.34
CA TRP A 5 -21.93 12.19 -4.72
C TRP A 5 -21.92 10.66 -4.83
N ILE A 6 -21.06 9.98 -4.05
CA ILE A 6 -21.01 8.51 -4.00
C ILE A 6 -22.29 7.99 -3.36
N GLU A 7 -22.73 8.60 -2.26
CA GLU A 7 -23.95 8.21 -1.54
C GLU A 7 -25.21 8.47 -2.37
N SER A 8 -25.27 9.56 -3.13
CA SER A 8 -26.39 9.82 -4.05
C SER A 8 -26.35 8.90 -5.28
N ALA A 9 -25.16 8.57 -5.80
CA ALA A 9 -25.03 7.60 -6.89
C ALA A 9 -25.43 6.19 -6.46
N THR A 10 -24.98 5.72 -5.29
CA THR A 10 -25.34 4.39 -4.76
C THR A 10 -26.81 4.32 -4.37
N ALA A 11 -27.38 5.37 -3.77
CA ALA A 11 -28.80 5.47 -3.49
C ALA A 11 -29.65 5.46 -4.77
N TRP A 12 -29.21 6.17 -5.81
CA TRP A 12 -29.89 6.18 -7.11
C TRP A 12 -29.84 4.80 -7.80
N ILE A 13 -28.69 4.10 -7.73
CA ILE A 13 -28.52 2.73 -8.26
C ILE A 13 -29.45 1.75 -7.54
N GLY A 14 -29.53 1.82 -6.21
CA GLY A 14 -30.45 0.99 -5.42
C GLY A 14 -31.93 1.28 -5.73
N ALA A 15 -32.28 2.54 -6.02
CA ALA A 15 -33.63 2.93 -6.40
C ALA A 15 -34.01 2.56 -7.84
N HIS A 16 -33.04 2.38 -8.75
CA HIS A 16 -33.28 2.10 -10.18
C HIS A 16 -32.56 0.82 -10.67
N PRO A 17 -32.95 -0.37 -10.18
CA PRO A 17 -32.25 -1.63 -10.49
C PRO A 17 -32.23 -1.96 -11.99
N VAL A 18 -33.29 -1.59 -12.74
CA VAL A 18 -33.35 -1.80 -14.20
C VAL A 18 -32.33 -0.92 -14.95
N ALA A 19 -32.17 0.33 -14.52
CA ALA A 19 -31.20 1.24 -15.12
C ALA A 19 -29.76 0.79 -14.82
N ALA A 20 -29.50 0.26 -13.62
CA ALA A 20 -28.24 -0.36 -13.27
C ALA A 20 -27.93 -1.57 -14.17
N GLY A 21 -28.92 -2.46 -14.39
CA GLY A 21 -28.80 -3.58 -15.32
C GLY A 21 -28.48 -3.16 -16.75
N ALA A 22 -29.15 -2.11 -17.26
CA ALA A 22 -28.89 -1.56 -18.59
C ALA A 22 -27.47 -0.99 -18.72
N LEU A 23 -26.95 -0.32 -17.69
CA LEU A 23 -25.58 0.17 -17.68
C LEU A 23 -24.57 -0.97 -17.69
N ILE A 24 -24.78 -2.01 -16.88
CA ILE A 24 -23.93 -3.21 -16.84
C ILE A 24 -23.90 -3.89 -18.22
N PHE A 25 -25.07 -4.04 -18.84
CA PHE A 25 -25.20 -4.55 -20.20
C PHE A 25 -24.40 -3.69 -21.19
N LEU A 26 -24.55 -2.37 -21.14
CA LEU A 26 -23.88 -1.45 -22.07
C LEU A 26 -22.35 -1.48 -21.92
N VAL A 27 -21.83 -1.54 -20.69
CA VAL A 27 -20.40 -1.68 -20.42
C VAL A 27 -19.86 -2.97 -21.03
N ALA A 28 -20.50 -4.11 -20.76
CA ALA A 28 -20.09 -5.40 -21.29
C ALA A 28 -20.25 -5.50 -22.82
N PHE A 29 -21.29 -4.86 -23.37
CA PHE A 29 -21.50 -4.75 -24.81
C PHE A 29 -20.39 -3.96 -25.48
N CYS A 30 -20.11 -2.75 -25.00
CA CYS A 30 -19.06 -1.89 -25.57
C CYS A 30 -17.68 -2.56 -25.53
N ASP A 31 -17.40 -3.34 -24.49
CA ASP A 31 -16.18 -4.13 -24.33
C ASP A 31 -16.02 -5.24 -25.38
N ALA A 32 -17.13 -5.87 -25.77
CA ALA A 32 -17.17 -6.99 -26.71
C ALA A 32 -17.25 -6.54 -28.18
N VAL A 33 -17.65 -5.29 -28.42
CA VAL A 33 -17.71 -4.71 -29.77
C VAL A 33 -16.30 -4.38 -30.28
N ILE A 34 -16.04 -4.78 -31.52
CA ILE A 34 -14.77 -4.51 -32.20
C ILE A 34 -14.45 -3.01 -32.17
N VAL A 35 -13.19 -2.65 -31.89
CA VAL A 35 -12.68 -1.26 -31.72
C VAL A 35 -13.18 -0.56 -30.45
N LEU A 36 -14.46 -0.65 -30.11
CA LEU A 36 -15.05 0.02 -28.95
C LEU A 36 -14.49 -0.54 -27.63
N GLY A 37 -14.17 -1.84 -27.59
CA GLY A 37 -13.55 -2.49 -26.44
C GLY A 37 -12.10 -2.07 -26.15
N ILE A 38 -11.48 -1.24 -27.01
CA ILE A 38 -10.19 -0.60 -26.70
C ILE A 38 -10.41 0.67 -25.86
N VAL A 39 -11.55 1.33 -26.03
CA VAL A 39 -11.87 2.62 -25.40
C VAL A 39 -12.45 2.43 -24.00
N VAL A 40 -13.31 1.43 -23.82
CA VAL A 40 -14.02 1.22 -22.55
C VAL A 40 -13.20 0.30 -21.62
N PRO A 41 -12.76 0.77 -20.44
CA PRO A 41 -12.05 -0.06 -19.49
C PRO A 41 -13.06 -0.93 -18.71
N ALA A 42 -13.52 -2.02 -19.31
CA ALA A 42 -14.56 -2.86 -18.69
C ALA A 42 -14.12 -3.57 -17.42
N LEU A 43 -12.82 -3.88 -17.28
CA LEU A 43 -12.27 -4.57 -16.11
C LEU A 43 -12.55 -3.85 -14.79
N PRO A 44 -12.13 -2.57 -14.59
CA PRO A 44 -12.43 -1.85 -13.36
C PRO A 44 -13.93 -1.59 -13.19
N LEU A 45 -14.69 -1.40 -14.27
CA LEU A 45 -16.13 -1.16 -14.20
C LEU A 45 -16.90 -2.40 -13.72
N LEU A 46 -16.61 -3.58 -14.25
CA LEU A 46 -17.24 -4.83 -13.80
C LEU A 46 -16.81 -5.21 -12.39
N PHE A 47 -15.55 -4.93 -12.02
CA PHE A 47 -15.13 -5.08 -10.63
C PHE A 47 -15.96 -4.19 -9.68
N ALA A 48 -16.15 -2.91 -10.04
CA ALA A 48 -16.98 -1.98 -9.25
C ALA A 48 -18.44 -2.43 -9.16
N VAL A 49 -19.02 -2.91 -10.27
CA VAL A 49 -20.36 -3.50 -10.28
C VAL A 49 -20.42 -4.72 -9.36
N GLY A 50 -19.41 -5.60 -9.40
CA GLY A 50 -19.28 -6.72 -8.48
C GLY A 50 -19.30 -6.25 -7.03
N ALA A 51 -18.54 -5.21 -6.68
CA ALA A 51 -18.52 -4.64 -5.33
C ALA A 51 -19.91 -4.16 -4.89
N LEU A 52 -20.65 -3.47 -5.76
CA LEU A 52 -22.03 -3.04 -5.48
C LEU A 52 -23.00 -4.22 -5.27
N VAL A 53 -22.81 -5.32 -6.01
CA VAL A 53 -23.55 -6.57 -5.77
C VAL A 53 -23.23 -7.13 -4.39
N GLY A 54 -21.95 -7.16 -4.00
CA GLY A 54 -21.53 -7.64 -2.69
C GLY A 54 -22.05 -6.81 -1.53
N LEU A 55 -22.16 -5.50 -1.71
CA LEU A 55 -22.76 -4.56 -0.75
C LEU A 55 -24.30 -4.68 -0.67
N GLY A 56 -24.92 -5.53 -1.48
CA GLY A 56 -26.38 -5.71 -1.51
C GLY A 56 -27.15 -4.63 -2.26
N HIS A 57 -26.48 -3.71 -2.96
CA HIS A 57 -27.15 -2.66 -3.74
C HIS A 57 -27.71 -3.15 -5.08
N VAL A 58 -27.16 -4.26 -5.62
CA VAL A 58 -27.58 -4.85 -6.90
C VAL A 58 -27.74 -6.37 -6.74
N ASN A 59 -28.80 -6.94 -7.30
CA ASN A 59 -29.00 -8.39 -7.30
C ASN A 59 -27.94 -9.10 -8.16
N GLY A 60 -27.21 -10.06 -7.58
CA GLY A 60 -26.07 -10.71 -8.24
C GLY A 60 -26.41 -11.54 -9.47
N PRO A 61 -27.36 -12.49 -9.42
CA PRO A 61 -27.83 -13.20 -10.60
C PRO A 61 -28.28 -12.28 -11.74
N TYR A 62 -28.94 -11.17 -11.40
CA TYR A 62 -29.37 -10.17 -12.38
C TYR A 62 -28.19 -9.44 -13.04
N ALA A 63 -27.21 -8.98 -12.25
CA ALA A 63 -26.00 -8.34 -12.76
C ALA A 63 -25.19 -9.28 -13.66
N LEU A 64 -25.06 -10.55 -13.26
CA LEU A 64 -24.39 -11.59 -14.04
C LEU A 64 -25.09 -11.82 -15.38
N ALA A 65 -26.43 -11.94 -15.37
CA ALA A 65 -27.22 -12.11 -16.58
C ALA A 65 -27.09 -10.91 -17.53
N CYS A 66 -27.16 -9.68 -17.02
CA CYS A 66 -27.01 -8.46 -17.82
C CYS A 66 -25.61 -8.34 -18.45
N ALA A 67 -24.55 -8.61 -17.67
CA ALA A 67 -23.18 -8.58 -18.16
C ALA A 67 -22.93 -9.66 -19.22
N ALA A 68 -23.39 -10.90 -18.97
CA ALA A 68 -23.26 -11.99 -19.92
C ALA A 68 -24.04 -11.72 -21.22
N ALA A 69 -25.26 -11.16 -21.12
CA ALA A 69 -26.07 -10.80 -22.27
C ALA A 69 -25.42 -9.68 -23.09
N GLY A 70 -24.93 -8.60 -22.45
CA GLY A 70 -24.27 -7.49 -23.14
C GLY A 70 -23.03 -7.96 -23.90
N ALA A 71 -22.18 -8.74 -23.21
CA ALA A 71 -21.03 -9.40 -23.80
C ALA A 71 -21.38 -10.27 -25.02
N PHE A 72 -22.41 -11.11 -24.90
CA PHE A 72 -22.81 -12.03 -25.95
C PHE A 72 -23.38 -11.30 -27.18
N VAL A 73 -24.18 -10.25 -26.97
CA VAL A 73 -24.73 -9.43 -28.05
C VAL A 73 -23.60 -8.66 -28.77
N GLY A 74 -22.61 -8.15 -28.02
CA GLY A 74 -21.44 -7.48 -28.60
C GLY A 74 -20.56 -8.44 -29.42
N ASP A 75 -20.26 -9.63 -28.90
CA ASP A 75 -19.55 -10.70 -29.62
C ASP A 75 -20.29 -11.08 -30.90
N SER A 76 -21.61 -11.24 -30.81
CA SER A 76 -22.48 -11.59 -31.93
C SER A 76 -22.44 -10.52 -33.02
N MET A 77 -22.51 -9.24 -32.65
CA MET A 77 -22.41 -8.13 -33.59
C MET A 77 -21.04 -8.12 -34.27
N SER A 78 -19.96 -8.28 -33.51
CA SER A 78 -18.59 -8.34 -34.03
C SER A 78 -18.38 -9.53 -34.99
N TYR A 79 -18.96 -10.70 -34.69
CA TYR A 79 -18.96 -11.86 -35.58
C TYR A 79 -19.69 -11.57 -36.90
N TRP A 80 -20.86 -10.96 -36.86
CA TRP A 80 -21.62 -10.59 -38.06
C TRP A 80 -20.91 -9.56 -38.91
N VAL A 81 -20.30 -8.54 -38.29
CA VAL A 81 -19.46 -7.54 -38.98
C VAL A 81 -18.30 -8.23 -39.69
N GLY A 82 -17.60 -9.14 -39.00
CA GLY A 82 -16.51 -9.92 -39.57
C GLY A 82 -16.95 -10.80 -40.75
N ARG A 83 -18.14 -11.41 -40.66
CA ARG A 83 -18.70 -12.27 -41.71
C ARG A 83 -19.16 -11.49 -42.94
N ARG A 84 -19.76 -10.31 -42.76
CA ARG A 84 -20.27 -9.49 -43.87
C ARG A 84 -19.19 -8.64 -44.54
N PHE A 85 -18.28 -8.07 -43.76
CA PHE A 85 -17.29 -7.09 -44.22
C PHE A 85 -15.85 -7.61 -44.18
N GLY A 86 -15.64 -8.91 -43.97
CA GLY A 86 -14.32 -9.50 -43.72
C GLY A 86 -13.22 -9.11 -44.70
N PRO A 87 -13.43 -9.17 -46.03
CA PRO A 87 -12.42 -8.73 -47.00
C PRO A 87 -12.05 -7.25 -46.89
N GLN A 88 -13.01 -6.40 -46.56
CA GLN A 88 -12.82 -4.94 -46.41
C GLN A 88 -12.17 -4.59 -45.07
N LEU A 89 -12.44 -5.37 -44.02
CA LEU A 89 -11.90 -5.17 -42.68
C LEU A 89 -10.37 -5.34 -42.64
N ARG A 90 -9.80 -6.21 -43.49
CA ARG A 90 -8.34 -6.41 -43.61
C ARG A 90 -7.60 -5.14 -44.00
N ASN A 91 -8.23 -4.29 -44.81
CA ASN A 91 -7.63 -3.07 -45.35
C ASN A 91 -7.98 -1.81 -44.54
N ARG A 92 -8.71 -1.94 -43.43
CA ARG A 92 -9.08 -0.83 -42.55
C ARG A 92 -8.38 -0.93 -41.19
N TRP A 93 -8.21 0.22 -40.56
CA TRP A 93 -7.69 0.28 -39.19
C TRP A 93 -8.67 -0.43 -38.24
N PRO A 94 -8.22 -1.24 -37.26
CA PRO A 94 -6.83 -1.45 -36.83
C PRO A 94 -6.07 -2.58 -37.54
N PHE A 95 -6.74 -3.42 -38.34
CA PHE A 95 -6.11 -4.59 -38.96
C PHE A 95 -5.09 -4.26 -40.05
N SER A 96 -5.25 -3.14 -40.76
CA SER A 96 -4.26 -2.67 -41.73
C SER A 96 -2.91 -2.31 -41.09
N ARG A 97 -2.93 -1.82 -39.84
CA ARG A 97 -1.74 -1.44 -39.06
C ARG A 97 -1.15 -2.61 -38.28
N TYR A 98 -1.97 -3.60 -37.92
CA TYR A 98 -1.56 -4.78 -37.16
C TYR A 98 -2.04 -6.11 -37.79
N PRO A 99 -1.52 -6.48 -38.98
CA PRO A 99 -1.95 -7.69 -39.70
C PRO A 99 -1.74 -8.98 -38.89
N GLN A 100 -0.69 -9.01 -38.06
CA GLN A 100 -0.35 -10.08 -37.14
C GLN A 100 -1.49 -10.50 -36.19
N TRP A 101 -2.47 -9.65 -35.91
CA TRP A 101 -3.62 -10.01 -35.07
C TRP A 101 -4.56 -10.98 -35.78
N ILE A 102 -4.74 -10.81 -37.10
CA ILE A 102 -5.50 -11.75 -37.93
C ILE A 102 -4.73 -13.07 -38.02
N GLU A 103 -3.45 -13.04 -38.34
CA GLU A 103 -2.61 -14.25 -38.47
C GLU A 103 -2.59 -15.08 -37.18
N ARG A 104 -2.46 -14.42 -36.02
CA ARG A 104 -2.54 -15.08 -34.71
C ARG A 104 -3.91 -15.66 -34.43
N GLY A 105 -4.98 -14.93 -34.75
CA GLY A 105 -6.34 -15.43 -34.63
C GLY A 105 -6.58 -16.66 -35.51
N GLU A 106 -6.17 -16.62 -36.77
CA GLU A 106 -6.25 -17.74 -37.70
C GLU A 106 -5.41 -18.94 -37.24
N ALA A 107 -4.19 -18.73 -36.76
CA ALA A 107 -3.35 -19.79 -36.20
C ALA A 107 -3.97 -20.42 -34.95
N MET A 108 -4.60 -19.60 -34.10
CA MET A 108 -5.29 -20.06 -32.90
C MET A 108 -6.53 -20.89 -33.25
N PHE A 109 -7.38 -20.42 -34.18
CA PHE A 109 -8.52 -21.20 -34.70
C PHE A 109 -8.09 -22.49 -35.39
N ARG A 110 -6.99 -22.49 -36.15
CA ARG A 110 -6.43 -23.71 -36.76
C ARG A 110 -5.97 -24.74 -35.73
N ARG A 111 -5.36 -24.30 -34.62
CA ARG A 111 -4.82 -25.21 -33.58
C ARG A 111 -5.86 -25.72 -32.58
N HIS A 112 -6.79 -24.87 -32.15
CA HIS A 112 -7.71 -25.20 -31.06
C HIS A 112 -9.21 -25.16 -31.45
N GLY A 113 -9.53 -24.79 -32.70
CA GLY A 113 -10.89 -24.82 -33.23
C GLY A 113 -11.89 -24.04 -32.37
N VAL A 114 -12.96 -24.71 -31.95
CA VAL A 114 -14.00 -24.13 -31.08
C VAL A 114 -13.47 -23.70 -29.71
N LYS A 115 -12.46 -24.40 -29.17
CA LYS A 115 -11.85 -24.07 -27.86
C LYS A 115 -11.17 -22.70 -27.89
N SER A 116 -10.79 -22.22 -29.06
CA SER A 116 -10.23 -20.87 -29.26
C SER A 116 -11.19 -19.77 -28.82
N ILE A 117 -12.50 -19.96 -28.97
CA ILE A 117 -13.50 -18.94 -28.60
C ILE A 117 -13.44 -18.67 -27.08
N ALA A 118 -13.36 -19.74 -26.28
CA ALA A 118 -13.26 -19.64 -24.83
C ALA A 118 -11.90 -19.07 -24.38
N ILE A 119 -10.79 -19.59 -24.93
CA ILE A 119 -9.44 -19.16 -24.55
C ILE A 119 -9.21 -17.69 -24.90
N ALA A 120 -9.64 -17.26 -26.09
CA ALA A 120 -9.41 -15.91 -26.57
C ALA A 120 -10.07 -14.84 -25.69
N ARG A 121 -11.17 -15.19 -25.01
CA ARG A 121 -11.91 -14.27 -24.16
C ARG A 121 -11.12 -13.82 -22.92
N PHE A 122 -10.10 -14.59 -22.52
CA PHE A 122 -9.21 -14.26 -21.40
C PHE A 122 -7.85 -13.70 -21.84
N VAL A 123 -7.61 -13.53 -23.15
CA VAL A 123 -6.35 -12.99 -23.69
C VAL A 123 -6.56 -11.53 -24.11
N GLY A 124 -6.24 -10.61 -23.19
CA GLY A 124 -6.66 -9.19 -23.24
C GLY A 124 -6.40 -8.44 -24.55
N ALA A 125 -5.23 -8.61 -25.18
CA ALA A 125 -4.87 -7.84 -26.37
C ALA A 125 -5.62 -8.24 -27.66
N VAL A 126 -6.19 -9.45 -27.72
CA VAL A 126 -6.79 -10.02 -28.94
C VAL A 126 -8.30 -10.24 -28.79
N ARG A 127 -8.82 -10.25 -27.56
CA ARG A 127 -10.21 -10.55 -27.22
C ARG A 127 -11.26 -9.83 -28.10
N PRO A 128 -11.25 -8.48 -28.28
CA PRO A 128 -12.30 -7.80 -29.06
C PRO A 128 -12.30 -8.16 -30.55
N PHE A 129 -11.22 -8.76 -31.05
CA PHE A 129 -11.05 -9.07 -32.47
C PHE A 129 -11.41 -10.51 -32.82
N VAL A 130 -11.39 -11.43 -31.85
CA VAL A 130 -11.63 -12.85 -32.10
C VAL A 130 -13.03 -13.15 -32.67
N PRO A 131 -14.13 -12.55 -32.18
CA PRO A 131 -15.44 -12.69 -32.81
C PRO A 131 -15.43 -12.30 -34.29
N ALA A 132 -14.82 -11.17 -34.62
CA ALA A 132 -14.74 -10.68 -35.99
C ALA A 132 -13.88 -11.59 -36.89
N ILE A 133 -12.75 -12.08 -36.39
CA ILE A 133 -11.89 -13.04 -37.12
C ILE A 133 -12.64 -14.35 -37.36
N ALA A 134 -13.41 -14.85 -36.39
CA ALA A 134 -14.25 -16.05 -36.58
C ALA A 134 -15.31 -15.85 -37.68
N GLY A 135 -15.90 -14.64 -37.74
CA GLY A 135 -16.80 -14.24 -38.81
C GLY A 135 -16.11 -14.18 -40.18
N MET A 136 -14.91 -13.60 -40.25
CA MET A 136 -14.09 -13.52 -41.47
C MET A 136 -13.77 -14.91 -42.04
N LEU A 137 -13.54 -15.88 -41.16
CA LEU A 137 -13.29 -17.28 -41.50
C LEU A 137 -14.57 -18.07 -41.83
N HIS A 138 -15.74 -17.41 -41.87
CA HIS A 138 -17.04 -18.02 -42.18
C HIS A 138 -17.38 -19.23 -41.31
N MET A 139 -16.96 -19.21 -40.04
CA MET A 139 -17.28 -20.26 -39.08
C MET A 139 -18.80 -20.41 -38.93
N PRO A 140 -19.39 -21.62 -38.96
CA PRO A 140 -20.84 -21.80 -38.84
C PRO A 140 -21.38 -21.21 -37.53
N ALA A 141 -22.47 -20.44 -37.62
CA ALA A 141 -23.07 -19.71 -36.49
C ALA A 141 -23.34 -20.60 -35.26
N GLN A 142 -23.86 -21.81 -35.49
CA GLN A 142 -24.14 -22.78 -34.43
C GLN A 142 -22.88 -23.19 -33.64
N ARG A 143 -21.73 -23.29 -34.32
CA ARG A 143 -20.44 -23.62 -33.70
C ARG A 143 -19.80 -22.44 -32.99
N TYR A 144 -20.29 -21.22 -33.21
CA TYR A 144 -19.77 -20.01 -32.58
C TYR A 144 -20.62 -19.57 -31.38
N PHE A 145 -21.95 -19.50 -31.53
CA PHE A 145 -22.81 -18.90 -30.51
C PHE A 145 -22.88 -19.70 -29.20
N ILE A 146 -22.98 -21.04 -29.25
CA ILE A 146 -23.06 -21.84 -28.00
C ILE A 146 -21.76 -21.69 -27.17
N PRO A 147 -20.56 -21.87 -27.75
CA PRO A 147 -19.30 -21.65 -27.04
C PRO A 147 -19.09 -20.19 -26.61
N SER A 148 -19.52 -19.22 -27.43
CA SER A 148 -19.44 -17.80 -27.08
C SER A 148 -20.34 -17.45 -25.89
N ALA A 149 -21.58 -17.97 -25.83
CA ALA A 149 -22.49 -17.75 -24.71
C ALA A 149 -21.91 -18.29 -23.39
N LEU A 150 -21.39 -19.52 -23.40
CA LEU A 150 -20.71 -20.12 -22.24
C LEU A 150 -19.47 -19.31 -21.83
N ALA A 151 -18.68 -18.87 -22.80
CA ALA A 151 -17.51 -18.02 -22.55
C ALA A 151 -17.92 -16.66 -21.96
N CYS A 152 -19.01 -16.04 -22.45
CA CYS A 152 -19.55 -14.77 -21.93
C CYS A 152 -20.03 -14.91 -20.49
N LEU A 153 -20.73 -16.00 -20.17
CA LEU A 153 -21.18 -16.28 -18.81
C LEU A 153 -19.99 -16.51 -17.85
N ALA A 154 -19.05 -17.37 -18.24
CA ALA A 154 -17.85 -17.64 -17.46
C ALA A 154 -17.00 -16.38 -17.25
N TRP A 155 -16.87 -15.55 -18.29
CA TRP A 155 -16.19 -14.27 -18.23
C TRP A 155 -16.90 -13.29 -17.29
N ALA A 156 -18.22 -13.13 -17.42
CA ALA A 156 -18.99 -12.24 -16.54
C ALA A 156 -18.87 -12.66 -15.07
N ALA A 157 -18.95 -13.97 -14.79
CA ALA A 157 -18.72 -14.51 -13.45
C ALA A 157 -17.29 -14.23 -12.97
N ALA A 158 -16.27 -14.50 -13.79
CA ALA A 158 -14.87 -14.31 -13.42
C ALA A 158 -14.50 -12.85 -13.11
N PHE A 159 -15.14 -11.87 -13.78
CA PHE A 159 -14.84 -10.44 -13.58
C PHE A 159 -15.74 -9.76 -12.54
N LEU A 160 -16.96 -10.24 -12.32
CA LEU A 160 -17.82 -9.78 -11.23
C LEU A 160 -17.41 -10.39 -9.88
N ALA A 161 -16.96 -11.65 -9.84
CA ALA A 161 -16.69 -12.38 -8.61
C ALA A 161 -15.68 -11.70 -7.66
N PRO A 162 -14.52 -11.18 -8.11
CA PRO A 162 -13.57 -10.53 -7.21
C PRO A 162 -14.17 -9.29 -6.53
N GLY A 163 -14.94 -8.49 -7.27
CA GLY A 163 -15.67 -7.36 -6.72
C GLY A 163 -16.77 -7.80 -5.77
N TRP A 164 -17.55 -8.82 -6.14
CA TRP A 164 -18.64 -9.35 -5.33
C TRP A 164 -18.14 -9.91 -3.99
N ILE A 165 -17.08 -10.71 -4.01
CA ILE A 165 -16.44 -11.23 -2.81
C ILE A 165 -15.95 -10.07 -1.94
N LEU A 166 -15.27 -9.08 -2.53
CA LEU A 166 -14.80 -7.89 -1.81
C LEU A 166 -15.95 -7.09 -1.19
N GLY A 167 -17.04 -6.85 -1.93
CA GLY A 167 -18.20 -6.11 -1.44
C GLY A 167 -18.92 -6.81 -0.30
N ALA A 168 -19.10 -8.13 -0.36
CA ALA A 168 -19.79 -8.89 0.68
C ALA A 168 -18.90 -9.19 1.90
N SER A 169 -17.58 -9.09 1.75
CA SER A 169 -16.63 -9.05 2.88
C SER A 169 -16.37 -7.63 3.39
N TYR A 170 -16.84 -6.59 2.69
CA TYR A 170 -16.54 -5.19 2.99
C TYR A 170 -16.95 -4.82 4.41
N GLU A 171 -18.14 -5.17 4.90
CA GLU A 171 -18.56 -4.80 6.27
C GLU A 171 -17.74 -5.48 7.38
N ALA A 172 -17.17 -6.66 7.11
CA ALA A 172 -16.35 -7.42 8.06
C ALA A 172 -14.87 -7.00 8.00
N VAL A 173 -14.42 -6.55 6.82
CA VAL A 173 -13.07 -6.08 6.55
C VAL A 173 -12.96 -4.59 6.92
N ALA A 174 -13.90 -3.73 6.55
CA ALA A 174 -13.88 -2.27 6.73
C ALA A 174 -13.71 -1.80 8.19
N ALA A 175 -14.28 -2.52 9.17
CA ALA A 175 -14.13 -2.19 10.60
C ALA A 175 -12.66 -2.22 11.09
N VAL A 176 -11.80 -2.97 10.41
CA VAL A 176 -10.37 -3.12 10.74
C VAL A 176 -9.46 -2.72 9.57
N ALA A 177 -9.97 -2.75 8.34
CA ALA A 177 -9.18 -2.70 7.13
C ALA A 177 -9.41 -1.48 6.26
N ASP A 178 -10.30 -0.53 6.59
CA ASP A 178 -10.38 0.72 5.82
C ASP A 178 -9.01 1.43 5.83
N ARG A 179 -8.41 1.59 7.02
CA ARG A 179 -7.06 2.19 7.13
C ARG A 179 -5.98 1.31 6.55
N LEU A 180 -6.03 0.00 6.82
CA LEU A 180 -5.06 -0.95 6.25
C LEU A 180 -5.10 -0.93 4.72
N ALA A 181 -6.28 -0.93 4.11
CA ALA A 181 -6.46 -0.87 2.66
C ALA A 181 -5.99 0.48 2.09
N ILE A 182 -6.27 1.59 2.77
CA ILE A 182 -5.74 2.91 2.38
C ILE A 182 -4.21 2.91 2.45
N VAL A 183 -3.62 2.38 3.51
CA VAL A 183 -2.16 2.32 3.70
C VAL A 183 -1.50 1.42 2.65
N LEU A 184 -2.03 0.21 2.43
CA LEU A 184 -1.54 -0.71 1.41
C LEU A 184 -1.74 -0.15 0.00
N GLY A 185 -2.86 0.52 -0.25
CA GLY A 185 -3.15 1.22 -1.49
C GLY A 185 -2.18 2.39 -1.73
N ALA A 186 -1.93 3.21 -0.72
CA ALA A 186 -0.95 4.30 -0.78
C ALA A 186 0.48 3.77 -0.97
N LEU A 187 0.85 2.69 -0.30
CA LEU A 187 2.13 2.00 -0.51
C LEU A 187 2.24 1.48 -1.95
N LEU A 188 1.19 0.84 -2.47
CA LEU A 188 1.17 0.33 -3.85
C LEU A 188 1.30 1.48 -4.86
N VAL A 189 0.59 2.60 -4.65
CA VAL A 189 0.70 3.80 -5.49
C VAL A 189 2.11 4.37 -5.42
N ALA A 190 2.73 4.47 -4.24
CA ALA A 190 4.10 4.94 -4.08
C ALA A 190 5.10 4.03 -4.83
N VAL A 191 4.97 2.71 -4.68
CA VAL A 191 5.78 1.72 -5.39
C VAL A 191 5.56 1.81 -6.90
N ALA A 192 4.31 1.93 -7.36
CA ALA A 192 3.98 2.08 -8.77
C ALA A 192 4.51 3.39 -9.35
N ALA A 193 4.48 4.49 -8.60
CA ALA A 193 5.04 5.77 -8.98
C ALA A 193 6.57 5.71 -9.08
N ALA A 194 7.25 5.08 -8.13
CA ALA A 194 8.70 4.86 -8.19
C ALA A 194 9.09 3.97 -9.38
N TRP A 195 8.34 2.88 -9.59
CA TRP A 195 8.51 1.98 -10.72
C TRP A 195 8.32 2.70 -12.06
N ALA A 196 7.23 3.45 -12.20
CA ALA A 196 6.94 4.28 -13.36
C ALA A 196 8.03 5.34 -13.55
N GLY A 197 8.46 6.01 -12.49
CA GLY A 197 9.53 7.00 -12.50
C GLY A 197 10.81 6.43 -13.07
N VAL A 198 11.30 5.31 -12.55
CA VAL A 198 12.51 4.63 -13.06
C VAL A 198 12.33 4.18 -14.52
N LEU A 199 11.19 3.58 -14.87
CA LEU A 199 10.93 3.11 -16.24
C LEU A 199 10.81 4.24 -17.26
N TYR A 200 10.04 5.28 -16.98
CA TYR A 200 9.84 6.41 -17.88
C TYR A 200 11.11 7.23 -18.00
N THR A 201 11.82 7.47 -16.91
CA THR A 201 13.13 8.13 -16.93
C THR A 201 14.10 7.34 -17.80
N TRP A 202 14.19 6.01 -17.62
CA TRP A 202 15.02 5.15 -18.46
C TRP A 202 14.63 5.20 -19.93
N ARG A 203 13.33 5.09 -20.26
CA ARG A 203 12.83 5.09 -21.64
C ARG A 203 13.03 6.44 -22.32
N TRP A 204 12.77 7.52 -21.60
CA TRP A 204 12.97 8.88 -22.07
C TRP A 204 14.45 9.12 -22.39
N PHE A 205 15.36 8.75 -21.48
CA PHE A 205 16.80 8.85 -21.73
C PHE A 205 17.24 7.98 -22.91
N ALA A 206 16.79 6.73 -22.99
CA ALA A 206 17.13 5.85 -24.10
C ALA A 206 16.67 6.37 -25.47
N GLN A 207 15.63 7.20 -25.52
CA GLN A 207 15.11 7.81 -26.76
C GLN A 207 15.77 9.15 -27.09
N HIS A 208 16.14 9.95 -26.09
CA HIS A 208 16.61 11.33 -26.29
C HIS A 208 18.13 11.51 -26.15
N ALA A 209 18.86 10.52 -25.63
CA ALA A 209 20.31 10.62 -25.39
C ALA A 209 21.10 11.08 -26.61
N ASP A 210 20.84 10.49 -27.79
CA ASP A 210 21.56 10.82 -29.03
C ASP A 210 21.27 12.25 -29.49
N GLN A 211 20.03 12.71 -29.37
CA GLN A 211 19.62 14.07 -29.76
C GLN A 211 20.17 15.13 -28.80
N MET A 212 20.14 14.86 -27.49
CA MET A 212 20.70 15.78 -26.49
C MET A 212 22.21 15.91 -26.65
N LEU A 213 22.91 14.79 -26.90
CA LEU A 213 24.33 14.81 -27.21
C LEU A 213 24.63 15.64 -28.45
N ALA A 214 23.85 15.47 -29.53
CA ALA A 214 24.03 16.23 -30.75
C ALA A 214 23.86 17.74 -30.53
N ARG A 215 22.85 18.16 -29.76
CA ARG A 215 22.63 19.58 -29.41
C ARG A 215 23.74 20.15 -28.54
N LEU A 216 24.19 19.40 -27.52
CA LEU A 216 25.28 19.84 -26.64
C LEU A 216 26.61 19.91 -27.37
N LEU A 217 26.89 18.99 -28.29
CA LEU A 217 28.06 19.07 -29.17
C LEU A 217 28.00 20.27 -30.12
N ALA A 218 26.82 20.56 -30.69
CA ALA A 218 26.62 21.75 -31.52
C ALA A 218 26.85 23.04 -30.72
N TRP A 219 26.21 23.17 -29.54
CA TRP A 219 26.37 24.31 -28.65
C TRP A 219 27.81 24.49 -28.14
N SER A 220 28.50 23.38 -27.84
CA SER A 220 29.92 23.36 -27.44
C SER A 220 30.84 23.90 -28.54
N ARG A 221 30.56 23.58 -29.81
CA ARG A 221 31.32 24.10 -30.96
C ARG A 221 31.09 25.60 -31.18
N GLU A 222 29.92 26.11 -30.80
CA GLU A 222 29.57 27.54 -30.90
C GLU A 222 30.17 28.41 -29.77
N HIS A 223 30.62 27.82 -28.66
CA HIS A 223 31.18 28.56 -27.51
C HIS A 223 32.64 28.16 -27.20
N PRO A 224 33.65 28.79 -27.84
CA PRO A 224 35.04 28.30 -27.85
C PRO A 224 35.76 28.24 -26.49
N ARG A 225 35.39 29.11 -25.54
CA ARG A 225 36.03 29.18 -24.20
C ARG A 225 35.53 28.09 -23.24
N LEU A 226 34.25 27.73 -23.32
CA LEU A 226 33.65 26.62 -22.55
C LEU A 226 33.81 25.27 -23.29
N GLY A 227 33.87 25.30 -24.62
CA GLY A 227 34.07 24.15 -25.49
C GLY A 227 35.39 23.41 -25.23
N ARG A 228 36.47 24.08 -24.80
CA ARG A 228 37.74 23.40 -24.45
C ARG A 228 37.60 22.40 -23.30
N TYR A 229 36.81 22.72 -22.28
CA TYR A 229 36.55 21.81 -21.16
C TYR A 229 35.53 20.73 -21.53
N ALA A 230 34.53 21.08 -22.35
CA ALA A 230 33.53 20.12 -22.85
C ALA A 230 34.15 19.07 -23.80
N VAL A 231 35.05 19.48 -24.69
CA VAL A 231 35.76 18.60 -25.65
C VAL A 231 36.80 17.73 -24.94
N ALA A 232 37.42 18.21 -23.85
CA ALA A 232 38.30 17.37 -23.01
C ALA A 232 37.55 16.26 -22.25
N LEU A 233 36.25 16.42 -22.01
CA LEU A 233 35.37 15.38 -21.44
C LEU A 233 34.70 14.50 -22.51
N VAL A 234 34.50 15.01 -23.72
CA VAL A 234 33.69 14.38 -24.77
C VAL A 234 34.55 14.10 -26.00
N ASP A 235 35.12 12.90 -26.05
CA ASP A 235 35.79 12.37 -27.23
C ASP A 235 34.70 11.87 -28.23
N PRO A 236 34.54 12.49 -29.41
CA PRO A 236 33.48 12.15 -30.37
C PRO A 236 33.60 10.72 -30.91
N ASN A 237 34.81 10.14 -30.84
CA ASN A 237 35.12 8.80 -31.33
C ASN A 237 34.87 7.69 -30.30
N ARG A 238 34.42 8.03 -29.07
CA ARG A 238 34.08 7.03 -28.04
C ARG A 238 32.57 6.98 -27.80
N PRO A 239 31.91 5.82 -27.97
CA PRO A 239 30.46 5.67 -27.76
C PRO A 239 30.02 5.90 -26.29
N GLU A 240 30.96 5.99 -25.35
CA GLU A 240 30.67 6.19 -23.92
C GLU A 240 30.48 7.67 -23.53
N SER A 241 30.96 8.63 -24.34
CA SER A 241 30.94 10.07 -24.02
C SER A 241 29.52 10.65 -23.95
N ALA A 242 28.61 10.14 -24.79
CA ALA A 242 27.17 10.38 -24.73
C ALA A 242 26.57 10.09 -23.34
N SER A 243 26.94 8.94 -22.79
CA SER A 243 26.41 8.46 -21.51
C SER A 243 26.97 9.25 -20.32
N LEU A 244 28.21 9.74 -20.41
CA LEU A 244 28.85 10.54 -19.37
C LEU A 244 28.24 11.94 -19.29
N LEU A 245 28.01 12.58 -20.44
CA LEU A 245 27.36 13.90 -20.51
C LEU A 245 25.91 13.86 -20.03
N MET A 246 25.19 12.77 -20.34
CA MET A 246 23.85 12.52 -19.81
C MET A 246 23.86 12.40 -18.28
N LEU A 247 24.77 11.59 -17.72
CA LEU A 247 24.93 11.45 -16.26
C LEU A 247 25.28 12.80 -15.60
N ALA A 248 26.13 13.61 -16.24
CA ALA A 248 26.46 14.95 -15.75
C ALA A 248 25.26 15.92 -15.77
N THR A 249 24.43 15.85 -16.81
CA THR A 249 23.20 16.66 -16.89
C THR A 249 22.20 16.25 -15.80
N CYS A 250 22.01 14.95 -15.59
CA CYS A 250 21.20 14.44 -14.49
C CYS A 250 21.73 14.89 -13.13
N LEU A 251 23.05 14.87 -12.95
CA LEU A 251 23.68 15.31 -11.70
C LEU A 251 23.37 16.76 -11.44
N LEU A 252 23.53 17.64 -12.43
CA LEU A 252 23.19 19.07 -12.28
C LEU A 252 21.71 19.27 -11.95
N GLY A 253 20.80 18.58 -12.65
CA GLY A 253 19.36 18.69 -12.39
C GLY A 253 18.97 18.20 -10.99
N ILE A 254 19.50 17.06 -10.55
CA ILE A 254 19.22 16.50 -9.22
C ILE A 254 19.84 17.37 -8.12
N SER A 255 21.07 17.83 -8.32
CA SER A 255 21.71 18.79 -7.41
C SER A 255 20.90 20.08 -7.31
N TRP A 256 20.41 20.63 -8.43
CA TRP A 256 19.56 21.82 -8.41
C TRP A 256 18.29 21.61 -7.57
N ILE A 257 17.57 20.50 -7.79
CA ILE A 257 16.36 20.17 -7.04
C ILE A 257 16.69 20.01 -5.55
N TRP A 258 17.80 19.34 -5.23
CA TRP A 258 18.22 19.12 -3.85
C TRP A 258 18.58 20.43 -3.13
N PHE A 259 19.40 21.30 -3.76
CA PHE A 259 19.74 22.60 -3.18
C PHE A 259 18.53 23.52 -3.07
N SER A 260 17.58 23.43 -4.01
CA SER A 260 16.31 24.19 -3.94
C SER A 260 15.45 23.71 -2.75
N LEU A 261 15.34 22.41 -2.54
CA LEU A 261 14.66 21.83 -1.38
C LEU A 261 15.33 22.28 -0.08
N LEU A 262 16.66 22.20 -0.02
CA LEU A 262 17.43 22.64 1.14
C LEU A 262 17.21 24.13 1.44
N ALA A 263 17.27 24.97 0.41
CA ALA A 263 17.02 26.41 0.55
C ALA A 263 15.61 26.69 1.07
N LEU A 264 14.61 25.93 0.60
CA LEU A 264 13.23 26.05 1.06
C LEU A 264 13.08 25.66 2.54
N LEU A 265 13.71 24.56 2.96
CA LEU A 265 13.70 24.11 4.36
C LEU A 265 14.36 25.14 5.30
N LEU A 266 15.51 25.68 4.88
CA LEU A 266 16.22 26.71 5.64
C LEU A 266 15.43 28.03 5.69
N ALA A 267 14.80 28.43 4.59
CA ALA A 267 13.99 29.64 4.52
C ALA A 267 12.72 29.55 5.39
N ASN A 268 12.12 28.36 5.49
CA ASN A 268 10.95 28.13 6.34
C ASN A 268 11.31 27.97 7.83
N GLY A 269 12.60 27.77 8.16
CA GLY A 269 13.06 27.53 9.52
C GLY A 269 12.57 26.20 10.11
N GLY A 270 12.20 25.23 9.27
CA GLY A 270 11.62 23.97 9.72
C GLY A 270 10.85 23.19 8.64
N PRO A 271 10.10 22.14 9.04
CA PRO A 271 9.31 21.32 8.13
C PRO A 271 8.31 22.13 7.31
N LEU A 272 8.04 21.68 6.07
CA LEU A 272 7.12 22.33 5.16
C LEU A 272 5.66 22.09 5.60
N ALA A 273 4.73 22.92 5.14
CA ALA A 273 3.30 22.71 5.38
C ALA A 273 2.80 21.32 4.90
N ILE A 274 3.40 20.82 3.81
CA ILE A 274 3.12 19.47 3.30
C ILE A 274 3.65 18.36 4.22
N ASP A 275 4.76 18.60 4.93
CA ASP A 275 5.31 17.63 5.90
C ASP A 275 4.36 17.44 7.07
N HIS A 276 3.80 18.52 7.62
CA HIS A 276 2.78 18.45 8.66
C HIS A 276 1.53 17.73 8.20
N SER A 277 1.01 18.10 7.01
CA SER A 277 -0.19 17.49 6.44
C SER A 277 -0.02 15.98 6.22
N LEU A 278 1.13 15.56 5.70
CA LEU A 278 1.45 14.14 5.52
C LEU A 278 1.66 13.42 6.85
N HIS A 279 2.30 14.06 7.83
CA HIS A 279 2.51 13.46 9.16
C HIS A 279 1.18 13.21 9.88
N GLU A 280 0.27 14.19 9.87
CA GLU A 280 -1.08 14.05 10.43
C GLU A 280 -1.91 12.99 9.69
N LEU A 281 -1.85 12.99 8.35
CA LEU A 281 -2.52 11.99 7.53
C LEU A 281 -2.01 10.59 7.87
N MET A 282 -0.70 10.36 7.89
CA MET A 282 -0.11 9.07 8.26
C MET A 282 -0.47 8.65 9.68
N GLY A 283 -0.47 9.59 10.63
CA GLY A 283 -0.91 9.37 12.01
C GLY A 283 -2.36 8.90 12.08
N SER A 284 -3.26 9.50 11.31
CA SER A 284 -4.68 9.11 11.25
C SER A 284 -4.90 7.71 10.67
N LEU A 285 -3.95 7.21 9.88
CA LEU A 285 -4.00 5.90 9.23
C LEU A 285 -3.39 4.77 10.07
N ARG A 286 -2.85 5.05 11.26
CA ARG A 286 -2.24 4.03 12.13
C ARG A 286 -3.21 2.92 12.52
N ASN A 287 -2.74 1.67 12.47
CA ASN A 287 -3.48 0.46 12.83
C ASN A 287 -2.51 -0.68 13.19
N PRO A 288 -2.80 -1.52 14.21
CA PRO A 288 -1.94 -2.64 14.62
C PRO A 288 -1.36 -3.52 13.50
N LEU A 289 -2.16 -3.89 12.50
CA LEU A 289 -1.73 -4.76 11.41
C LEU A 289 -0.75 -4.03 10.47
N ALA A 290 -1.09 -2.80 10.08
CA ALA A 290 -0.25 -1.95 9.25
C ALA A 290 1.03 -1.55 10.00
N ASP A 291 0.93 -1.23 11.28
CA ASP A 291 2.03 -0.83 12.16
C ASP A 291 3.13 -1.88 12.21
N ARG A 292 2.79 -3.14 12.49
CA ARG A 292 3.78 -4.23 12.49
C ARG A 292 4.42 -4.45 11.12
N LEU A 293 3.63 -4.40 10.04
CA LEU A 293 4.14 -4.54 8.68
C LEU A 293 5.12 -3.40 8.35
N MET A 294 4.73 -2.16 8.63
CA MET A 294 5.54 -0.97 8.34
C MET A 294 6.77 -0.91 9.24
N ALA A 295 6.70 -1.33 10.50
CA ALA A 295 7.89 -1.47 11.35
C ALA A 295 8.88 -2.50 10.77
N GLY A 296 8.37 -3.64 10.29
CA GLY A 296 9.18 -4.63 9.57
C GLY A 296 9.82 -4.05 8.30
N LEU A 297 9.05 -3.37 7.45
CA LEU A 297 9.56 -2.73 6.22
C LEU A 297 10.56 -1.60 6.53
N ALA A 298 10.31 -0.77 7.54
CA ALA A 298 11.20 0.32 7.93
C ALA A 298 12.56 -0.19 8.43
N SER A 299 12.57 -1.34 9.11
CA SER A 299 13.79 -1.98 9.61
C SER A 299 14.72 -2.52 8.51
N LEU A 300 14.23 -2.67 7.26
CA LEU A 300 15.07 -3.05 6.13
C LEU A 300 16.15 -2.01 5.82
N GLY A 301 15.91 -0.75 6.22
CA GLY A 301 16.89 0.33 6.09
C GLY A 301 17.89 0.41 7.25
N ASP A 302 17.79 -0.45 8.25
CA ASP A 302 18.69 -0.43 9.40
C ASP A 302 20.08 -0.98 9.04
N ALA A 303 21.11 -0.51 9.76
CA ALA A 303 22.49 -0.91 9.54
C ALA A 303 22.69 -2.43 9.71
N GLN A 304 21.91 -3.08 10.58
CA GLN A 304 21.93 -4.52 10.83
C GLN A 304 21.53 -5.35 9.60
N VAL A 305 20.75 -4.77 8.67
CA VAL A 305 20.33 -5.42 7.42
C VAL A 305 21.29 -5.07 6.28
N LEU A 306 21.62 -3.78 6.15
CA LEU A 306 22.45 -3.26 5.06
C LEU A 306 23.94 -3.62 5.20
N ALA A 307 24.51 -3.52 6.40
CA ALA A 307 25.95 -3.69 6.61
C ALA A 307 26.45 -5.11 6.29
N PRO A 308 25.77 -6.21 6.70
CA PRO A 308 26.20 -7.55 6.33
C PRO A 308 26.24 -7.76 4.81
N ALA A 309 25.23 -7.29 4.08
CA ALA A 309 25.18 -7.39 2.62
C ALA A 309 26.31 -6.56 1.97
N ALA A 310 26.57 -5.35 2.50
CA ALA A 310 27.64 -4.49 2.02
C ALA A 310 29.04 -5.05 2.29
N LEU A 311 29.26 -5.66 3.45
CA LEU A 311 30.50 -6.33 3.83
C LEU A 311 30.72 -7.60 3.00
N ALA A 312 29.67 -8.38 2.73
CA ALA A 312 29.74 -9.58 1.89
C ALA A 312 30.18 -9.23 0.45
N VAL A 313 29.63 -8.15 -0.13
CA VAL A 313 30.05 -7.64 -1.43
C VAL A 313 31.50 -7.17 -1.40
N LEU A 314 31.90 -6.40 -0.39
CA LEU A 314 33.28 -5.94 -0.24
C LEU A 314 34.26 -7.12 -0.14
N ALA A 315 33.97 -8.09 0.73
CA ALA A 315 34.77 -9.30 0.90
C ALA A 315 34.89 -10.09 -0.41
N TYR A 316 33.80 -10.23 -1.15
CA TYR A 316 33.82 -10.88 -2.46
C TYR A 316 34.69 -10.11 -3.48
N LEU A 317 34.60 -8.77 -3.51
CA LEU A 317 35.41 -7.94 -4.41
C LEU A 317 36.91 -8.01 -4.06
N VAL A 318 37.25 -8.01 -2.78
CA VAL A 318 38.64 -8.15 -2.29
C VAL A 318 39.17 -9.56 -2.58
N TRP A 319 38.39 -10.60 -2.29
CA TRP A 319 38.76 -11.99 -2.58
C TRP A 319 39.02 -12.23 -4.06
N ARG A 320 38.20 -11.64 -4.93
CA ARG A 320 38.39 -11.67 -6.40
C ARG A 320 39.46 -10.68 -6.90
N ARG A 321 40.22 -10.03 -6.00
CA ARG A 321 41.28 -9.05 -6.26
C ARG A 321 40.83 -7.88 -7.16
N ARG A 322 39.59 -7.43 -7.02
CA ARG A 322 38.99 -6.32 -7.78
C ARG A 322 39.12 -5.00 -7.02
N TRP A 323 40.35 -4.58 -6.78
CA TRP A 323 40.69 -3.42 -5.93
C TRP A 323 39.98 -2.12 -6.31
N MET A 324 39.86 -1.80 -7.61
CA MET A 324 39.16 -0.59 -8.05
C MET A 324 37.66 -0.61 -7.74
N ALA A 325 37.00 -1.76 -7.93
CA ALA A 325 35.58 -1.90 -7.61
C ALA A 325 35.36 -1.88 -6.09
N ALA A 326 36.24 -2.54 -5.33
CA ALA A 326 36.23 -2.50 -3.87
C ALA A 326 36.45 -1.08 -3.33
N ALA A 327 37.36 -0.30 -3.93
CA ALA A 327 37.63 1.08 -3.55
C ALA A 327 36.42 1.99 -3.81
N HIS A 328 35.77 1.89 -4.97
CA HIS A 328 34.55 2.66 -5.25
C HIS A 328 33.38 2.22 -4.36
N TRP A 329 33.24 0.92 -4.07
CA TRP A 329 32.24 0.39 -3.14
C TRP A 329 32.45 0.94 -1.72
N MET A 330 33.69 0.92 -1.24
CA MET A 330 34.05 1.49 0.05
C MET A 330 33.82 3.00 0.07
N ALA A 331 34.23 3.72 -0.98
CA ALA A 331 34.01 5.15 -1.10
C ALA A 331 32.52 5.51 -1.09
N ALA A 332 31.67 4.70 -1.74
CA ALA A 332 30.22 4.89 -1.71
C ALA A 332 29.68 4.94 -0.28
N ILE A 333 30.07 3.94 0.53
CA ILE A 333 29.58 3.73 1.90
C ILE A 333 30.18 4.76 2.85
N VAL A 334 31.52 4.88 2.88
CA VAL A 334 32.22 5.76 3.84
C VAL A 334 31.86 7.22 3.60
N PHE A 335 31.88 7.67 2.34
CA PHE A 335 31.53 9.05 2.03
C PHE A 335 30.04 9.32 2.25
N GLY A 336 29.18 8.34 1.91
CA GLY A 336 27.76 8.43 2.21
C GLY A 336 27.50 8.67 3.69
N LEU A 337 28.08 7.85 4.57
CA LEU A 337 27.95 7.97 6.03
C LEU A 337 28.52 9.30 6.55
N ALA A 338 29.73 9.67 6.11
CA ALA A 338 30.39 10.90 6.53
C ALA A 338 29.56 12.13 6.15
N LEU A 339 29.03 12.17 4.93
CA LEU A 339 28.29 13.32 4.44
C LEU A 339 26.89 13.39 5.07
N THR A 340 26.22 12.26 5.33
CA THR A 340 24.97 12.28 6.12
C THR A 340 25.19 12.76 7.55
N ALA A 341 26.27 12.32 8.21
CA ALA A 341 26.61 12.79 9.56
C ALA A 341 26.94 14.29 9.56
N MET A 342 27.63 14.79 8.53
CA MET A 342 27.90 16.22 8.36
C MET A 342 26.61 17.02 8.22
N LEU A 343 25.68 16.59 7.36
CA LEU A 343 24.39 17.27 7.17
C LEU A 343 23.54 17.24 8.45
N GLU A 344 23.49 16.11 9.15
CA GLU A 344 22.76 15.96 10.40
C GLU A 344 23.29 16.91 11.48
N SER A 345 24.60 17.15 11.52
CA SER A 345 25.21 18.12 12.43
C SER A 345 25.04 19.58 12.00
N ALA A 346 24.83 19.84 10.70
CA ALA A 346 24.77 21.18 10.14
C ALA A 346 23.34 21.73 10.06
N ILE A 347 22.33 20.85 10.00
CA ILE A 347 20.93 21.21 9.82
C ILE A 347 20.14 20.72 11.04
N ASP A 348 19.78 21.65 11.91
CA ASP A 348 18.91 21.36 13.04
C ASP A 348 17.45 21.35 12.58
N MET A 349 16.92 20.15 12.32
CA MET A 349 15.55 19.97 11.83
C MET A 349 14.59 19.77 13.02
N PRO A 350 13.59 20.65 13.20
CA PRO A 350 12.60 20.49 14.27
C PRO A 350 11.90 19.13 14.15
N ARG A 351 11.96 18.34 15.22
CA ARG A 351 11.31 17.03 15.29
C ARG A 351 9.91 17.14 15.91
N PRO A 352 8.97 16.26 15.53
CA PRO A 352 7.69 16.16 16.23
C PRO A 352 7.90 15.99 17.75
N PRO A 353 7.02 16.51 18.61
CA PRO A 353 7.16 16.37 20.07
C PRO A 353 7.25 14.92 20.56
N THR A 354 6.67 14.01 19.79
CA THR A 354 6.66 12.56 20.02
C THR A 354 7.86 11.83 19.43
N ALA A 355 8.71 12.51 18.66
CA ALA A 355 9.81 11.88 17.96
C ALA A 355 10.98 11.58 18.91
N PRO A 356 11.49 10.34 18.89
CA PRO A 356 12.58 9.92 19.75
C PRO A 356 13.94 10.43 19.24
N ALA A 357 15.01 10.19 20.02
CA ALA A 357 16.38 10.52 19.63
C ALA A 357 16.80 9.81 18.31
N GLY A 358 17.54 10.53 17.46
CA GLY A 358 17.95 10.10 16.11
C GLY A 358 17.00 10.53 14.98
N PHE A 359 16.05 11.43 15.26
CA PHE A 359 15.30 12.18 14.25
C PHE A 359 16.18 13.32 13.72
N GLY A 360 16.43 13.36 12.42
CA GLY A 360 17.29 14.36 11.80
C GLY A 360 17.21 14.34 10.28
N PHE A 361 17.69 15.42 9.67
CA PHE A 361 17.80 15.58 8.23
C PHE A 361 19.24 15.31 7.76
N PRO A 362 19.45 14.50 6.71
CA PRO A 362 18.50 13.66 5.99
C PRO A 362 18.27 12.32 6.70
N SER A 363 17.26 11.55 6.27
CA SER A 363 17.08 10.19 6.78
C SER A 363 18.26 9.28 6.38
N VAL A 364 19.13 8.93 7.34
CA VAL A 364 20.34 8.12 7.11
C VAL A 364 19.99 6.77 6.47
N ALA A 365 18.95 6.09 6.96
CA ALA A 365 18.55 4.79 6.43
C ALA A 365 18.10 4.83 4.96
N VAL A 366 17.26 5.80 4.60
CA VAL A 366 16.80 5.98 3.21
C VAL A 366 17.98 6.38 2.32
N THR A 367 18.84 7.25 2.82
CA THR A 367 20.03 7.72 2.08
C THR A 367 21.01 6.57 1.83
N MET A 368 21.33 5.77 2.86
CA MET A 368 22.21 4.62 2.73
C MET A 368 21.61 3.50 1.89
N MET A 369 20.29 3.23 2.00
CA MET A 369 19.59 2.32 1.08
C MET A 369 19.76 2.77 -0.37
N THR A 370 19.53 4.06 -0.63
CA THR A 370 19.70 4.63 -1.97
C THR A 370 21.13 4.43 -2.46
N ILE A 371 22.14 4.76 -1.67
CA ILE A 371 23.55 4.67 -2.06
C ILE A 371 24.01 3.21 -2.24
N VAL A 372 23.73 2.33 -1.28
CA VAL A 372 24.21 0.94 -1.33
C VAL A 372 23.48 0.14 -2.42
N LEU A 373 22.14 0.16 -2.43
CA LEU A 373 21.37 -0.55 -3.45
C LEU A 373 21.56 0.06 -4.84
N GLY A 374 21.59 1.39 -4.92
CA GLY A 374 21.78 2.10 -6.18
C GLY A 374 23.17 1.87 -6.76
N PHE A 375 24.24 1.90 -5.95
CA PHE A 375 25.58 1.65 -6.46
C PHE A 375 25.76 0.18 -6.81
N PHE A 376 25.14 -0.74 -6.07
CA PHE A 376 25.08 -2.15 -6.43
C PHE A 376 24.35 -2.37 -7.75
N ALA A 377 23.24 -1.65 -7.98
CA ALA A 377 22.53 -1.64 -9.23
C ALA A 377 23.40 -1.10 -10.38
N VAL A 378 24.21 -0.06 -10.16
CA VAL A 378 25.20 0.43 -11.14
C VAL A 378 26.24 -0.63 -11.49
N LEU A 379 26.75 -1.35 -10.49
CA LEU A 379 27.70 -2.44 -10.69
C LEU A 379 27.07 -3.53 -11.56
N ILE A 380 25.90 -4.06 -11.20
CA ILE A 380 25.24 -5.17 -11.92
C ILE A 380 24.67 -4.75 -13.28
N ALA A 381 24.12 -3.56 -13.41
CA ALA A 381 23.46 -3.16 -14.66
C ALA A 381 24.43 -3.10 -15.86
N ARG A 382 25.76 -3.03 -15.64
CA ARG A 382 26.74 -2.99 -16.74
C ARG A 382 26.82 -4.29 -17.55
N GLU A 383 26.80 -5.48 -16.94
CA GLU A 383 26.90 -6.74 -17.71
C GLU A 383 25.52 -7.24 -18.17
N LEU A 384 24.42 -6.63 -17.72
CA LEU A 384 23.10 -7.01 -18.22
C LEU A 384 22.90 -6.46 -19.64
N PRO A 385 22.32 -7.25 -20.56
CA PRO A 385 22.09 -6.80 -21.94
C PRO A 385 20.87 -5.87 -22.04
N GLY A 386 21.03 -4.76 -22.78
CA GLY A 386 19.96 -3.92 -23.30
C GLY A 386 18.83 -3.59 -22.30
N ARG A 387 17.61 -4.05 -22.60
CA ARG A 387 16.39 -3.77 -21.81
C ARG A 387 16.42 -4.35 -20.39
N ARG A 388 17.31 -5.30 -20.08
CA ARG A 388 17.39 -5.89 -18.73
C ARG A 388 18.15 -5.01 -17.73
N ARG A 389 18.87 -4.00 -18.22
CA ARG A 389 19.65 -3.06 -17.38
C ARG A 389 18.82 -2.24 -16.41
N VAL A 390 17.53 -2.08 -16.69
CA VAL A 390 16.61 -1.29 -15.84
C VAL A 390 16.22 -2.04 -14.55
N TRP A 391 16.23 -3.38 -14.55
CA TRP A 391 15.73 -4.19 -13.43
C TRP A 391 16.47 -3.98 -12.10
N PRO A 392 17.81 -3.92 -12.04
CA PRO A 392 18.51 -3.61 -10.79
C PRO A 392 18.12 -2.24 -10.21
N TYR A 393 17.95 -1.22 -11.06
CA TYR A 393 17.53 0.11 -10.62
C TYR A 393 16.06 0.12 -10.16
N LEU A 394 15.19 -0.66 -10.82
CA LEU A 394 13.81 -0.84 -10.36
C LEU A 394 13.77 -1.49 -8.98
N MET A 395 14.54 -2.56 -8.76
CA MET A 395 14.61 -3.22 -7.46
C MET A 395 15.11 -2.26 -6.37
N ALA A 396 16.19 -1.52 -6.64
CA ALA A 396 16.72 -0.52 -5.72
C ALA A 396 15.68 0.57 -5.40
N GLY A 397 15.01 1.11 -6.43
CA GLY A 397 13.96 2.11 -6.26
C GLY A 397 12.79 1.60 -5.43
N VAL A 398 12.29 0.40 -5.73
CA VAL A 398 11.19 -0.22 -4.97
C VAL A 398 11.58 -0.42 -3.51
N LEU A 399 12.73 -1.02 -3.21
CA LEU A 399 13.17 -1.25 -1.83
C LEU A 399 13.36 0.06 -1.05
N THR A 400 13.96 1.07 -1.66
CA THR A 400 14.11 2.40 -1.04
C THR A 400 12.75 3.05 -0.79
N THR A 401 11.80 2.95 -1.73
CA THR A 401 10.44 3.49 -1.55
C THR A 401 9.66 2.76 -0.46
N LEU A 402 9.78 1.43 -0.36
CA LEU A 402 9.16 0.66 0.72
C LEU A 402 9.65 1.14 2.10
N VAL A 403 10.96 1.30 2.27
CA VAL A 403 11.55 1.82 3.52
C VAL A 403 11.15 3.26 3.78
N GLY A 404 11.23 4.13 2.77
CA GLY A 404 10.87 5.54 2.89
C GLY A 404 9.41 5.71 3.30
N PHE A 405 8.48 5.04 2.61
CA PHE A 405 7.07 5.06 2.95
C PHE A 405 6.81 4.53 4.36
N ALA A 406 7.43 3.41 4.73
CA ALA A 406 7.26 2.83 6.06
C ALA A 406 7.74 3.78 7.17
N ARG A 407 8.87 4.48 6.96
CA ARG A 407 9.38 5.49 7.91
C ARG A 407 8.50 6.73 7.98
N LEU A 408 7.93 7.17 6.85
CA LEU A 408 6.94 8.25 6.81
C LEU A 408 5.66 7.88 7.58
N TYR A 409 5.15 6.67 7.34
CA TYR A 409 3.95 6.14 7.99
C TYR A 409 4.10 6.05 9.51
N LEU A 410 5.26 5.58 10.00
CA LEU A 410 5.53 5.52 11.44
C LEU A 410 5.71 6.89 12.08
N GLY A 411 5.84 7.97 11.30
CA GLY A 411 6.17 9.30 11.79
C GLY A 411 7.65 9.41 12.22
N ALA A 412 8.51 8.55 11.67
CA ALA A 412 9.92 8.50 12.04
C ALA A 412 10.78 9.59 11.39
N HIS A 413 10.30 10.18 10.29
CA HIS A 413 10.94 11.26 9.54
C HIS A 413 9.88 12.09 8.81
N TRP A 414 10.22 13.33 8.46
CA TRP A 414 9.41 14.15 7.55
C TRP A 414 9.49 13.63 6.12
N ALA A 415 8.52 14.00 5.28
CA ALA A 415 8.56 13.64 3.86
C ALA A 415 9.76 14.29 3.16
N SER A 416 10.07 15.54 3.53
CA SER A 416 11.26 16.26 3.08
C SER A 416 12.57 15.57 3.46
N ASP A 417 12.67 14.93 4.64
CA ASP A 417 13.89 14.20 5.05
C ASP A 417 14.13 12.97 4.16
N ILE A 418 13.05 12.29 3.77
CA ILE A 418 13.09 11.10 2.92
C ILE A 418 13.43 11.50 1.48
N VAL A 419 12.73 12.50 0.93
CA VAL A 419 12.98 13.02 -0.42
C VAL A 419 14.37 13.62 -0.52
N GLY A 420 14.78 14.43 0.46
CA GLY A 420 16.11 15.01 0.56
C GLY A 420 17.20 13.95 0.61
N GLY A 421 17.02 12.91 1.43
CA GLY A 421 17.94 11.77 1.51
C GLY A 421 18.03 10.95 0.22
N THR A 422 16.89 10.68 -0.45
CA THR A 422 16.87 9.98 -1.74
C THR A 422 17.56 10.81 -2.84
N LEU A 423 17.22 12.09 -2.99
CA LEU A 423 17.83 12.98 -3.99
C LEU A 423 19.34 13.10 -3.80
N PHE A 424 19.77 13.30 -2.56
CA PHE A 424 21.18 13.34 -2.19
C PHE A 424 21.90 12.03 -2.52
N GLY A 425 21.30 10.90 -2.15
CA GLY A 425 21.82 9.57 -2.48
C GLY A 425 21.98 9.40 -3.98
N ILE A 426 20.97 9.79 -4.79
CA ILE A 426 21.06 9.73 -6.25
C ILE A 426 22.15 10.67 -6.79
N GLY A 427 22.28 11.88 -6.26
CA GLY A 427 23.36 12.80 -6.62
C GLY A 427 24.74 12.16 -6.41
N TRP A 428 24.96 11.55 -5.24
CA TRP A 428 26.20 10.84 -4.94
C TRP A 428 26.42 9.62 -5.85
N LEU A 429 25.38 8.85 -6.13
CA LEU A 429 25.43 7.74 -7.09
C LEU A 429 25.84 8.18 -8.49
N LEU A 430 25.38 9.34 -8.94
CA LEU A 430 25.73 9.89 -10.25
C LEU A 430 27.21 10.31 -10.30
N VAL A 431 27.72 10.95 -9.24
CA VAL A 431 29.15 11.28 -9.11
C VAL A 431 30.00 10.02 -9.16
N LEU A 432 29.66 9.02 -8.34
CA LEU A 432 30.41 7.78 -8.25
C LEU A 432 30.27 6.93 -9.52
N GLY A 433 29.09 6.92 -10.12
CA GLY A 433 28.81 6.26 -11.40
C GLY A 433 29.63 6.85 -12.55
N LEU A 434 29.82 8.18 -12.56
CA LEU A 434 30.69 8.88 -13.51
C LEU A 434 32.17 8.48 -13.33
N ALA A 435 32.65 8.49 -12.09
CA ALA A 435 34.01 8.09 -11.74
C ALA A 435 34.29 6.62 -12.12
N TYR A 436 33.36 5.72 -11.78
CA TYR A 436 33.50 4.29 -12.04
C TYR A 436 33.48 3.95 -13.53
N ARG A 437 32.58 4.58 -14.32
CA ARG A 437 32.50 4.36 -15.77
C ARG A 437 33.77 4.79 -16.50
N ARG A 438 34.44 5.85 -16.02
CA ARG A 438 35.66 6.36 -16.64
C ARG A 438 36.86 5.43 -16.51
N HIS A 439 36.86 4.49 -15.56
CA HIS A 439 38.10 3.79 -15.14
C HIS A 439 38.06 2.26 -15.19
N VAL A 440 36.92 1.62 -15.46
CA VAL A 440 36.81 0.15 -15.38
C VAL A 440 36.39 -0.46 -16.72
N ALA A 441 37.25 -1.32 -17.29
CA ALA A 441 37.09 -1.91 -18.64
C ALA A 441 36.80 -3.43 -18.67
N ARG A 442 36.72 -4.13 -17.53
CA ARG A 442 36.59 -5.61 -17.53
C ARG A 442 35.29 -6.11 -16.90
N SER A 443 34.55 -6.90 -17.69
CA SER A 443 33.34 -7.63 -17.32
C SER A 443 33.56 -8.58 -16.13
N PHE A 444 32.60 -8.67 -15.21
CA PHE A 444 32.64 -9.59 -14.06
C PHE A 444 31.55 -10.67 -14.09
N TRP A 445 31.78 -11.76 -13.35
CA TRP A 445 30.79 -12.81 -13.12
C TRP A 445 29.71 -12.32 -12.14
N MET A 446 28.58 -11.84 -12.67
CA MET A 446 27.56 -11.10 -11.89
C MET A 446 26.62 -11.95 -11.05
N ARG A 447 26.27 -13.15 -11.53
CA ARG A 447 25.28 -13.99 -10.86
C ARG A 447 25.67 -14.33 -9.40
N PRO A 448 26.90 -14.77 -9.09
CA PRO A 448 27.24 -15.12 -7.71
C PRO A 448 27.22 -13.92 -6.77
N ILE A 449 27.70 -12.75 -7.20
CA ILE A 449 27.70 -11.55 -6.34
C ILE A 449 26.28 -10.99 -6.13
N ALA A 450 25.43 -11.05 -7.17
CA ALA A 450 24.01 -10.68 -7.05
C ALA A 450 23.27 -11.60 -6.08
N ILE A 451 23.45 -12.92 -6.23
CA ILE A 451 22.86 -13.92 -5.34
C ILE A 451 23.37 -13.68 -3.91
N LEU A 452 24.68 -13.50 -3.71
CA LEU A 452 25.28 -13.23 -2.41
C LEU A 452 24.67 -11.98 -1.76
N PHE A 453 24.62 -10.85 -2.47
CA PHE A 453 24.11 -9.61 -1.90
C PHE A 453 22.63 -9.73 -1.52
N TYR A 454 21.77 -10.18 -2.44
CA TYR A 454 20.34 -10.26 -2.18
C TYR A 454 19.99 -11.38 -1.20
N SER A 455 20.72 -12.50 -1.17
CA SER A 455 20.51 -13.56 -0.17
C SER A 455 20.95 -13.12 1.22
N THR A 456 22.11 -12.47 1.36
CA THR A 456 22.57 -11.90 2.63
C THR A 456 21.60 -10.83 3.12
N LEU A 457 21.14 -9.94 2.22
CA LEU A 457 20.14 -8.92 2.56
C LEU A 457 18.83 -9.55 3.03
N ALA A 458 18.32 -10.57 2.32
CA ALA A 458 17.08 -11.25 2.67
C ALA A 458 17.18 -12.02 3.99
N ILE A 459 18.29 -12.72 4.23
CA ILE A 459 18.54 -13.45 5.49
C ILE A 459 18.66 -12.46 6.66
N ALA A 460 19.42 -11.38 6.50
CA ALA A 460 19.57 -10.35 7.53
C ALA A 460 18.23 -9.66 7.82
N ALA A 461 17.44 -9.36 6.79
CA ALA A 461 16.09 -8.83 6.93
C ALA A 461 15.16 -9.79 7.68
N ALA A 462 15.13 -11.06 7.30
CA ALA A 462 14.29 -12.07 7.95
C ALA A 462 14.68 -12.28 9.42
N TRP A 463 15.96 -12.11 9.77
CA TRP A 463 16.44 -12.18 11.14
C TRP A 463 16.13 -10.92 11.96
N HIS A 464 16.35 -9.73 11.40
CA HIS A 464 16.27 -8.45 12.12
C HIS A 464 14.85 -7.90 12.20
N ALA A 465 14.09 -7.93 11.10
CA ALA A 465 12.76 -7.32 11.03
C ALA A 465 11.78 -7.75 12.14
N PRO A 466 11.60 -9.05 12.46
CA PRO A 466 10.70 -9.46 13.54
C PRO A 466 11.19 -9.03 14.93
N ARG A 467 12.51 -8.86 15.12
CA ARG A 467 13.10 -8.43 16.40
C ARG A 467 13.08 -6.92 16.58
N ALA A 468 13.14 -6.18 15.47
CA ALA A 468 13.16 -4.72 15.45
C ALA A 468 11.76 -4.11 15.50
N ALA A 469 10.72 -4.84 15.10
CA ALA A 469 9.36 -4.32 14.98
C ALA A 469 8.81 -3.77 16.32
N ASP A 470 8.82 -4.56 17.40
CA ASP A 470 8.27 -4.12 18.69
C ASP A 470 9.04 -2.95 19.31
N PRO A 471 10.39 -2.95 19.35
CA PRO A 471 11.16 -1.78 19.79
C PRO A 471 10.86 -0.53 18.97
N LEU A 472 10.75 -0.65 17.64
CA LEU A 472 10.42 0.49 16.76
C LEU A 472 9.02 1.04 17.03
N LEU A 473 8.02 0.16 17.21
CA LEU A 473 6.66 0.57 17.52
C LEU A 473 6.55 1.26 18.89
N ALA A 474 7.27 0.76 19.88
CA ALA A 474 7.36 1.41 21.19
C ALA A 474 8.03 2.79 21.09
N LYS A 475 9.06 2.92 20.23
CA LYS A 475 9.80 4.16 19.99
C LYS A 475 8.96 5.24 19.30
N PHE A 476 8.05 4.84 18.42
CA PHE A 476 7.20 5.72 17.61
C PHE A 476 5.71 5.55 17.97
N ALA A 477 5.40 5.41 19.26
CA ALA A 477 4.02 5.35 19.71
C ALA A 477 3.29 6.69 19.46
N PRO A 478 1.97 6.69 19.18
CA PRO A 478 1.19 7.92 19.01
C PRO A 478 1.26 8.84 20.25
N ALA A 479 1.12 10.15 20.04
CA ALA A 479 1.18 11.16 21.10
C ALA A 479 0.21 10.87 22.25
N SER A 480 0.66 11.04 23.50
CA SER A 480 -0.16 10.94 24.70
C SER A 480 -1.25 12.01 24.76
N ALA A 481 -2.31 11.73 25.51
CA ALA A 481 -3.43 12.64 25.74
C ALA A 481 -3.00 14.07 26.12
N THR A 482 -3.58 15.07 25.47
CA THR A 482 -3.32 16.49 25.73
C THR A 482 -4.23 17.06 26.83
N LEU A 483 -5.36 16.41 27.11
CA LEU A 483 -6.30 16.86 28.12
C LEU A 483 -5.94 16.28 29.49
N VAL A 484 -5.67 17.14 30.47
CA VAL A 484 -5.49 16.73 31.87
C VAL A 484 -6.78 17.06 32.63
N LEU A 485 -7.45 16.05 33.17
CA LEU A 485 -8.67 16.20 33.96
C LEU A 485 -8.38 15.91 35.43
N ASP A 486 -8.97 16.68 36.34
CA ASP A 486 -8.97 16.29 37.75
C ASP A 486 -9.81 15.02 37.97
N GLU A 487 -9.39 14.15 38.89
CA GLU A 487 -10.05 12.85 39.14
C GLU A 487 -11.42 13.00 39.79
N GLN A 488 -11.63 14.04 40.61
CA GLN A 488 -12.95 14.35 41.16
C GLN A 488 -13.83 15.03 40.12
N GLU A 489 -13.26 15.95 39.34
CA GLU A 489 -13.96 16.62 38.26
C GLU A 489 -14.45 15.63 37.20
N TRP A 490 -13.60 14.69 36.75
CA TRP A 490 -13.99 13.60 35.84
C TRP A 490 -15.14 12.78 36.41
N TRP A 491 -15.06 12.37 37.69
CA TRP A 491 -16.08 11.56 38.35
C TRP A 491 -17.42 12.28 38.57
N ALA A 492 -17.39 13.61 38.65
CA ALA A 492 -18.60 14.42 38.78
C ALA A 492 -19.21 14.75 37.41
N ARG A 493 -18.47 15.46 36.54
CA ARG A 493 -19.00 16.05 35.30
C ARG A 493 -18.08 15.93 34.09
N GLY A 494 -16.75 15.92 34.30
CA GLY A 494 -15.74 15.93 33.23
C GLY A 494 -15.75 14.70 32.34
N TRP A 495 -16.33 13.58 32.78
CA TRP A 495 -16.53 12.38 31.96
C TRP A 495 -17.36 12.61 30.69
N ALA A 496 -18.26 13.60 30.68
CA ALA A 496 -19.12 13.93 29.55
C ALA A 496 -18.41 14.76 28.46
N ALA A 497 -17.19 15.22 28.73
CA ALA A 497 -16.33 15.83 27.72
C ALA A 497 -15.65 14.79 26.82
N LEU A 498 -15.63 13.52 27.26
CA LEU A 498 -15.07 12.42 26.49
C LEU A 498 -16.10 11.90 25.47
N PRO A 499 -15.67 11.42 24.30
CA PRO A 499 -16.59 10.92 23.29
C PRO A 499 -17.32 9.67 23.80
N ALA A 500 -18.66 9.60 23.65
CA ALA A 500 -19.44 8.40 23.98
C ALA A 500 -19.81 7.56 22.76
N LEU A 501 -19.39 8.01 21.58
CA LEU A 501 -19.57 7.30 20.32
C LEU A 501 -18.21 7.26 19.60
N ARG A 502 -17.84 6.10 19.10
CA ARG A 502 -16.75 5.97 18.15
C ARG A 502 -17.26 6.39 16.76
N ASP A 503 -17.18 7.68 16.47
CA ASP A 503 -17.46 8.23 15.13
C ASP A 503 -16.16 8.22 14.31
N GLU A 504 -15.69 7.04 13.88
CA GLU A 504 -14.49 6.96 13.04
C GLU A 504 -14.77 7.10 11.55
N HIS A 505 -16.01 6.97 11.09
CA HIS A 505 -16.56 7.42 9.79
C HIS A 505 -18.07 7.08 9.82
N ALA A 506 -18.94 8.02 9.45
CA ALA A 506 -20.40 7.92 9.59
C ALA A 506 -21.10 6.73 8.88
N ARG A 507 -20.35 5.88 8.15
CA ARG A 507 -20.87 4.76 7.33
C ARG A 507 -20.95 3.40 8.04
N HIS A 508 -20.20 3.16 9.12
CA HIS A 508 -19.99 1.79 9.65
C HIS A 508 -20.66 1.47 11.00
N GLY A 509 -21.68 2.22 11.37
CA GLY A 509 -22.39 2.05 12.65
C GLY A 509 -21.58 2.62 13.82
N ARG A 510 -22.23 3.48 14.62
CA ARG A 510 -21.57 4.12 15.76
C ARG A 510 -21.41 3.09 16.88
N TRP A 511 -20.17 2.82 17.31
CA TRP A 511 -19.97 1.99 18.49
C TRP A 511 -20.19 2.86 19.72
N PRO A 512 -21.09 2.50 20.63
CA PRO A 512 -21.19 3.19 21.90
C PRO A 512 -19.94 2.89 22.72
N LEU A 513 -19.33 3.96 23.21
CA LEU A 513 -18.26 3.91 24.19
C LEU A 513 -18.93 3.99 25.57
N ASP A 514 -19.44 2.84 26.01
CA ASP A 514 -20.28 2.68 27.18
C ASP A 514 -19.49 2.40 28.47
N VAL A 515 -18.17 2.25 28.41
CA VAL A 515 -17.32 2.01 29.59
C VAL A 515 -16.22 3.05 29.69
N GLN A 516 -16.01 3.61 30.88
CA GLN A 516 -14.83 4.42 31.21
C GLN A 516 -14.17 3.90 32.49
N VAL A 517 -12.84 3.71 32.45
CA VAL A 517 -12.08 3.12 33.55
C VAL A 517 -10.97 4.05 33.99
N ALA A 518 -10.95 4.41 35.27
CA ALA A 518 -9.83 5.13 35.89
C ALA A 518 -8.94 4.18 36.69
N GLY A 519 -7.64 4.20 36.39
CA GLY A 519 -6.61 3.41 37.09
C GLY A 519 -6.02 2.28 36.24
N PRO A 520 -5.14 1.44 36.84
CA PRO A 520 -4.50 0.33 36.13
C PRO A 520 -5.53 -0.72 35.69
N LEU A 521 -5.29 -1.37 34.55
CA LEU A 521 -6.18 -2.39 33.98
C LEU A 521 -5.99 -3.79 34.60
N GLU A 522 -4.88 -4.02 35.30
CA GLU A 522 -4.53 -5.35 35.85
C GLU A 522 -5.56 -5.89 36.88
N PRO A 523 -6.07 -5.09 37.84
CA PRO A 523 -7.14 -5.55 38.75
C PRO A 523 -8.44 -5.89 38.01
N LEU A 524 -8.77 -5.10 36.99
CA LEU A 524 -9.95 -5.30 36.15
C LEU A 524 -9.86 -6.62 35.39
N ARG A 525 -8.71 -6.84 34.74
CA ARG A 525 -8.40 -8.06 34.00
C ARG A 525 -8.58 -9.30 34.88
N ARG A 526 -7.93 -9.34 36.06
CA ARG A 526 -8.03 -10.49 36.98
C ARG A 526 -9.46 -10.76 37.45
N SER A 527 -10.23 -9.70 37.73
CA SER A 527 -11.63 -9.84 38.13
C SER A 527 -12.51 -10.40 37.03
N LEU A 528 -12.24 -10.07 35.76
CA LEU A 528 -12.98 -10.60 34.62
C LEU A 528 -12.54 -12.04 34.29
N GLU A 529 -11.24 -12.33 34.36
CA GLU A 529 -10.70 -13.70 34.18
C GLU A 529 -11.34 -14.68 35.17
N ALA A 530 -11.51 -14.28 36.44
CA ALA A 530 -12.20 -15.08 37.45
C ALA A 530 -13.69 -15.37 37.12
N ARG A 531 -14.29 -14.64 36.17
CA ARG A 531 -15.67 -14.78 35.71
C ARG A 531 -15.79 -15.48 34.35
N GLY A 532 -14.73 -16.16 33.92
CA GLY A 532 -14.70 -16.90 32.66
C GLY A 532 -14.42 -16.05 31.43
N TRP A 533 -14.01 -14.79 31.58
CA TRP A 533 -13.47 -14.01 30.46
C TRP A 533 -12.04 -14.45 30.16
N ARG A 534 -11.62 -14.33 28.90
CA ARG A 534 -10.26 -14.63 28.44
C ARG A 534 -9.67 -13.39 27.79
N VAL A 535 -8.40 -13.10 28.07
CA VAL A 535 -7.65 -12.07 27.35
C VAL A 535 -7.28 -12.61 25.98
N GLN A 536 -7.54 -11.84 24.94
CA GLN A 536 -6.96 -12.08 23.62
C GLN A 536 -5.83 -11.08 23.37
N PRO A 537 -4.62 -11.53 23.01
CA PRO A 537 -3.60 -10.61 22.52
C PRO A 537 -4.07 -9.92 21.23
N GLN A 538 -3.45 -8.79 20.89
CA GLN A 538 -3.68 -8.10 19.62
C GLN A 538 -3.40 -9.07 18.47
N ALA A 539 -4.43 -9.35 17.65
CA ALA A 539 -4.32 -10.30 16.57
C ALA A 539 -3.30 -9.83 15.53
N ASP A 540 -2.49 -10.75 15.05
CA ASP A 540 -1.41 -10.46 14.12
C ASP A 540 -1.73 -10.91 12.69
N TRP A 541 -0.73 -10.84 11.80
CA TRP A 541 -0.90 -11.31 10.42
C TRP A 541 -1.09 -12.82 10.31
N GLN A 542 -0.54 -13.61 11.22
CA GLN A 542 -0.75 -15.06 11.25
C GLN A 542 -2.20 -15.36 11.64
N ASP A 543 -2.72 -14.68 12.67
CA ASP A 543 -4.12 -14.77 13.09
C ASP A 543 -5.07 -14.33 11.97
N THR A 544 -4.73 -13.27 11.25
CA THR A 544 -5.51 -12.77 10.11
C THR A 544 -5.56 -13.80 8.97
N VAL A 545 -4.43 -14.44 8.66
CA VAL A 545 -4.37 -15.50 7.63
C VAL A 545 -5.13 -16.75 8.07
N ARG A 546 -5.11 -17.09 9.37
CA ARG A 546 -5.91 -18.20 9.93
C ARG A 546 -7.42 -17.98 9.83
N LEU A 547 -7.89 -16.77 9.54
CA LEU A 547 -9.32 -16.55 9.25
C LEU A 547 -9.79 -17.23 7.96
N LEU A 548 -8.85 -17.57 7.06
CA LEU A 548 -9.10 -18.36 5.85
C LEU A 548 -9.17 -19.86 6.12
N ASP A 549 -8.85 -20.31 7.32
CA ASP A 549 -8.85 -21.72 7.69
C ASP A 549 -10.25 -22.13 8.17
N ASP A 550 -10.95 -22.90 7.34
CA ASP A 550 -12.32 -23.37 7.61
C ASP A 550 -12.39 -24.43 8.72
N ASP A 551 -11.25 -25.10 9.00
CA ASP A 551 -11.15 -26.18 9.98
C ASP A 551 -10.91 -25.67 11.40
N THR A 552 -10.59 -24.38 11.56
CA THR A 552 -10.39 -23.78 12.88
C THR A 552 -11.74 -23.66 13.62
N PRO A 553 -11.87 -24.23 14.83
CA PRO A 553 -13.08 -24.07 15.63
C PRO A 553 -13.39 -22.60 15.90
N ALA A 554 -14.67 -22.22 15.97
CA ALA A 554 -15.09 -20.86 16.35
C ALA A 554 -14.39 -20.40 17.66
N GLY A 555 -14.16 -21.35 18.58
CA GLY A 555 -13.39 -21.21 19.82
C GLY A 555 -11.99 -20.61 19.68
N GLU A 556 -11.31 -20.89 18.58
CA GLU A 556 -9.89 -20.55 18.37
C GLU A 556 -9.71 -19.40 17.37
N GLN A 557 -10.81 -18.97 16.74
CA GLN A 557 -10.79 -17.91 15.77
C GLN A 557 -10.59 -16.54 16.42
N ALA A 558 -9.51 -15.86 16.02
CA ALA A 558 -9.14 -14.56 16.56
C ALA A 558 -10.14 -13.46 16.17
N VAL A 559 -10.43 -12.58 17.12
CA VAL A 559 -11.15 -11.34 16.89
C VAL A 559 -10.15 -10.30 16.37
N LEU A 560 -10.44 -9.71 15.22
CA LEU A 560 -9.57 -8.69 14.62
C LEU A 560 -9.50 -7.42 15.50
N PRO A 561 -8.34 -6.73 15.49
CA PRO A 561 -8.09 -5.58 16.35
C PRO A 561 -8.86 -4.35 15.86
N ALA A 562 -9.35 -3.52 16.78
CA ALA A 562 -9.97 -2.24 16.44
C ALA A 562 -9.16 -1.06 16.99
N THR A 563 -9.18 0.06 16.28
CA THR A 563 -8.48 1.29 16.73
C THR A 563 -9.44 2.34 17.24
N PHE A 564 -9.01 3.16 18.17
CA PHE A 564 -9.71 4.38 18.54
C PHE A 564 -8.73 5.53 18.44
N GLU A 565 -9.02 6.53 17.59
CA GLU A 565 -8.11 7.65 17.31
C GLU A 565 -6.70 7.17 16.89
N ALA A 566 -6.67 6.11 16.07
CA ALA A 566 -5.44 5.47 15.59
C ALA A 566 -4.57 4.81 16.68
N ARG A 567 -5.14 4.58 17.88
CA ARG A 567 -4.53 3.79 18.94
C ARG A 567 -5.13 2.39 19.00
N ALA A 568 -4.26 1.40 19.18
CA ALA A 568 -4.65 0.01 19.42
C ALA A 568 -5.39 -0.16 20.76
N GLU A 569 -6.16 -1.25 20.89
CA GLU A 569 -6.76 -1.60 22.18
C GLU A 569 -5.66 -2.01 23.17
N ALA A 570 -5.72 -1.45 24.37
CA ALA A 570 -4.85 -1.83 25.46
C ALA A 570 -5.30 -3.12 26.14
N LEU A 571 -6.60 -3.41 26.13
CA LEU A 571 -7.17 -4.65 26.66
C LEU A 571 -8.36 -5.11 25.83
N LEU A 572 -8.32 -6.38 25.42
CA LEU A 572 -9.39 -7.08 24.71
C LEU A 572 -9.76 -8.33 25.52
N MET A 573 -10.96 -8.33 26.08
CA MET A 573 -11.51 -9.45 26.86
C MET A 573 -12.66 -10.10 26.09
N LEU A 574 -12.67 -11.43 26.05
CA LEU A 574 -13.67 -12.23 25.36
C LEU A 574 -14.39 -13.19 26.32
N ARG A 575 -15.68 -13.40 26.12
CA ARG A 575 -16.46 -14.44 26.81
C ARG A 575 -17.36 -15.15 25.83
N GLU A 576 -17.35 -16.48 25.83
CA GLU A 576 -18.25 -17.28 24.99
C GLU A 576 -19.64 -17.33 25.62
N VAL A 577 -20.67 -17.06 24.82
CA VAL A 577 -22.08 -17.07 25.27
C VAL A 577 -22.87 -18.20 24.59
N GLY A 578 -22.53 -18.52 23.34
CA GLY A 578 -23.19 -19.59 22.58
C GLY A 578 -22.39 -19.98 21.33
N PRO A 579 -22.86 -20.99 20.56
CA PRO A 579 -22.20 -21.41 19.33
C PRO A 579 -22.18 -20.26 18.32
N GLY A 580 -20.98 -19.73 18.03
CA GLY A 580 -20.81 -18.60 17.12
C GLY A 580 -21.20 -17.25 17.71
N GLU A 581 -21.39 -17.12 19.03
CA GLU A 581 -21.67 -15.84 19.70
C GLU A 581 -20.70 -15.59 20.87
N ARG A 582 -20.14 -14.37 20.91
CA ARG A 582 -19.18 -13.94 21.94
C ARG A 582 -19.49 -12.56 22.45
N GLU A 583 -19.25 -12.33 23.73
CA GLU A 583 -19.19 -11.01 24.31
C GLU A 583 -17.75 -10.51 24.36
N VAL A 584 -17.59 -9.24 24.07
CA VAL A 584 -16.30 -8.59 23.91
C VAL A 584 -16.30 -7.26 24.65
N LEU A 585 -15.28 -7.04 25.46
CA LEU A 585 -14.97 -5.74 26.07
C LEU A 585 -13.64 -5.26 25.52
N ARG A 586 -13.68 -4.12 24.84
CA ARG A 586 -12.52 -3.44 24.27
C ARG A 586 -12.23 -2.19 25.08
N LEU A 587 -10.96 -1.96 25.43
CA LEU A 587 -10.52 -0.76 26.15
C LEU A 587 -9.35 -0.10 25.42
N TRP A 588 -9.47 1.20 25.20
CA TRP A 588 -8.49 2.08 24.56
C TRP A 588 -8.00 3.15 25.55
N PRO A 589 -6.78 3.68 25.37
CA PRO A 589 -6.33 4.86 26.10
C PRO A 589 -7.24 6.05 25.79
N ALA A 590 -7.77 6.71 26.83
CA ALA A 590 -8.62 7.88 26.65
C ALA A 590 -7.81 9.06 26.06
N PRO A 591 -8.48 10.04 25.41
CA PRO A 591 -7.85 11.29 24.99
C PRO A 591 -7.56 12.24 26.17
N ALA A 592 -7.72 11.77 27.41
CA ALA A 592 -7.41 12.50 28.63
C ALA A 592 -6.58 11.66 29.61
N THR A 593 -5.74 12.31 30.40
CA THR A 593 -5.06 11.74 31.57
C THR A 593 -5.60 12.40 32.84
N LEU A 594 -5.58 11.67 33.95
CA LEU A 594 -5.97 12.25 35.23
C LEU A 594 -4.82 13.07 35.81
N GLY A 595 -5.11 14.20 36.44
CA GLY A 595 -4.12 15.07 37.10
C GLY A 595 -3.31 14.35 38.18
N SER A 596 -3.82 13.23 38.71
CA SER A 596 -3.11 12.32 39.61
C SER A 596 -2.05 11.45 38.93
N GLY A 597 -1.82 11.59 37.62
CA GLY A 597 -0.93 10.76 36.80
C GLY A 597 -1.50 9.36 36.51
N ARG A 598 -2.75 9.09 36.94
CA ARG A 598 -3.43 7.81 36.70
C ARG A 598 -3.92 7.73 35.25
N PRO A 599 -3.80 6.56 34.59
CA PRO A 599 -4.32 6.38 33.25
C PRO A 599 -5.85 6.34 33.28
N LEU A 600 -6.45 6.89 32.23
CA LEU A 600 -7.88 6.83 31.97
C LEU A 600 -8.10 6.06 30.67
N TRP A 601 -9.09 5.18 30.68
CA TRP A 601 -9.43 4.31 29.56
C TRP A 601 -10.88 4.50 29.17
N ILE A 602 -11.15 4.33 27.89
CA ILE A 602 -12.49 4.34 27.31
C ILE A 602 -12.72 3.02 26.59
N GLY A 603 -13.94 2.49 26.63
CA GLY A 603 -14.22 1.16 26.13
C GLY A 603 -15.62 1.00 25.59
N ALA A 604 -15.77 -0.08 24.82
CA ALA A 604 -17.03 -0.50 24.22
C ALA A 604 -17.30 -1.95 24.62
N SER A 605 -18.51 -2.22 25.10
CA SER A 605 -19.06 -3.56 25.24
C SER A 605 -19.82 -3.95 23.96
N GLN A 606 -19.55 -5.15 23.45
CA GLN A 606 -20.11 -5.63 22.18
C GLN A 606 -20.44 -7.12 22.26
N ARG A 607 -21.49 -7.53 21.55
CA ARG A 607 -21.72 -8.93 21.21
C ARG A 607 -21.33 -9.17 19.75
N LEU A 608 -20.44 -10.12 19.52
CA LEU A 608 -19.97 -10.51 18.20
C LEU A 608 -20.63 -11.83 17.78
N VAL A 609 -20.99 -11.92 16.51
CA VAL A 609 -21.50 -13.13 15.87
C VAL A 609 -20.52 -13.58 14.80
N LEU A 610 -20.20 -14.88 14.77
CA LEU A 610 -19.34 -15.46 13.74
C LEU A 610 -20.14 -15.57 12.44
N THR A 611 -19.62 -14.95 11.39
CA THR A 611 -20.18 -15.03 10.04
C THR A 611 -19.15 -15.63 9.10
N ARG A 612 -19.61 -16.43 8.14
CA ARG A 612 -18.76 -17.01 7.09
C ARG A 612 -19.20 -16.53 5.71
N PRO A 613 -18.80 -15.32 5.27
CA PRO A 613 -19.13 -14.85 3.92
C PRO A 613 -18.61 -15.84 2.88
N PHE A 614 -19.51 -16.39 2.06
CA PHE A 614 -19.24 -17.39 1.03
C PHE A 614 -18.54 -18.68 1.51
N GLY A 615 -18.47 -18.93 2.83
CA GLY A 615 -17.74 -20.08 3.39
C GLY A 615 -16.23 -20.02 3.16
N VAL A 616 -15.63 -18.82 3.05
CA VAL A 616 -14.18 -18.67 2.80
C VAL A 616 -13.45 -17.97 3.93
N PHE A 617 -14.13 -17.09 4.66
CA PHE A 617 -13.55 -16.32 5.77
C PHE A 617 -14.45 -16.44 6.96
N ALA A 618 -13.92 -16.81 8.12
CA ALA A 618 -14.73 -16.82 9.33
C ALA A 618 -14.39 -15.58 10.17
N LEU A 619 -15.37 -14.67 10.24
CA LEU A 619 -15.20 -13.29 10.70
C LEU A 619 -16.21 -12.97 11.81
N TRP A 620 -15.70 -12.45 12.92
CA TRP A 620 -16.50 -11.97 14.03
C TRP A 620 -17.05 -10.57 13.73
N ARG A 621 -18.38 -10.46 13.63
CA ARG A 621 -19.08 -9.19 13.32
C ARG A 621 -19.82 -8.66 14.54
N PRO A 622 -19.72 -7.36 14.87
CA PRO A 622 -20.53 -6.78 15.92
C PRO A 622 -22.01 -6.79 15.52
N ARG A 623 -22.85 -7.22 16.46
CA ARG A 623 -24.31 -7.10 16.34
C ARG A 623 -24.72 -5.63 16.54
N ALA A 624 -25.83 -5.23 15.94
CA ALA A 624 -26.38 -3.89 16.16
C ALA A 624 -26.64 -3.66 17.65
N TYR A 625 -26.11 -2.57 18.20
CA TYR A 625 -26.14 -2.31 19.64
C TYR A 625 -27.58 -2.25 20.17
N ALA A 626 -27.86 -3.05 21.18
CA ALA A 626 -29.04 -2.92 22.03
C ALA A 626 -28.62 -2.56 23.46
N ALA A 627 -29.33 -1.64 24.10
CA ALA A 627 -29.00 -1.16 25.45
C ALA A 627 -28.96 -2.31 26.50
N ASP A 628 -29.75 -3.36 26.27
CA ASP A 628 -29.79 -4.56 27.12
C ASP A 628 -28.54 -5.45 26.97
N GLU A 629 -27.78 -5.34 25.88
CA GLU A 629 -26.58 -6.14 25.63
C GLU A 629 -25.39 -5.70 26.48
N ALA A 630 -25.32 -4.42 26.85
CA ALA A 630 -24.29 -3.91 27.77
C ALA A 630 -24.49 -4.39 29.21
N ALA A 631 -25.70 -4.84 29.58
CA ALA A 631 -26.03 -5.23 30.95
C ALA A 631 -25.18 -6.40 31.48
N ALA A 632 -24.85 -7.37 30.62
CA ALA A 632 -24.04 -8.52 31.00
C ALA A 632 -22.59 -8.11 31.34
N VAL A 633 -22.02 -7.18 30.56
CA VAL A 633 -20.68 -6.63 30.81
C VAL A 633 -20.71 -5.70 32.01
N HIS A 634 -21.71 -4.83 32.13
CA HIS A 634 -21.88 -3.96 33.31
C HIS A 634 -22.02 -4.76 34.60
N HIS A 635 -22.78 -5.86 34.60
CA HIS A 635 -22.87 -6.75 35.75
C HIS A 635 -21.52 -7.39 36.10
N ALA A 636 -20.74 -7.78 35.09
CA ALA A 636 -19.38 -8.28 35.27
C ALA A 636 -18.38 -7.21 35.75
N LEU A 637 -18.73 -5.92 35.66
CA LEU A 637 -17.91 -4.79 36.09
C LEU A 637 -18.36 -4.19 37.44
N ALA A 638 -19.56 -4.54 37.91
CA ALA A 638 -20.21 -3.94 39.08
C ALA A 638 -19.47 -4.16 40.41
N THR A 639 -18.45 -5.02 40.46
CA THR A 639 -17.61 -5.20 41.67
C THR A 639 -16.69 -4.05 41.99
N PHE A 640 -16.44 -3.16 41.04
CA PHE A 640 -15.66 -1.95 41.28
C PHE A 640 -16.59 -0.79 41.65
N PRO A 641 -16.11 0.22 42.41
CA PRO A 641 -16.84 1.46 42.61
C PRO A 641 -17.22 2.06 41.25
N HIS A 642 -18.52 2.17 40.97
CA HIS A 642 -19.02 2.57 39.66
C HIS A 642 -20.21 3.53 39.73
N ARG A 643 -20.44 4.25 38.64
CA ARG A 643 -21.63 5.08 38.40
C ARG A 643 -22.08 4.91 36.95
N ILE A 644 -23.38 4.77 36.73
CA ILE A 644 -23.97 4.70 35.39
C ILE A 644 -24.78 5.97 35.18
N GLU A 645 -24.41 6.76 34.19
CA GLU A 645 -25.11 7.99 33.81
C GLU A 645 -25.28 8.05 32.29
N ARG A 646 -26.30 8.77 31.82
CA ARG A 646 -26.58 8.91 30.39
C ARG A 646 -25.77 10.07 29.82
N HIS A 647 -24.92 9.76 28.84
CA HIS A 647 -24.13 10.76 28.13
C HIS A 647 -25.04 11.72 27.34
N PRO A 648 -24.67 13.00 27.14
CA PRO A 648 -25.42 13.93 26.28
C PRO A 648 -25.67 13.40 24.85
N GLN A 649 -24.81 12.50 24.36
CA GLN A 649 -24.95 11.82 23.06
C GLN A 649 -25.92 10.63 23.08
N GLY A 650 -26.63 10.39 24.19
CA GLY A 650 -27.72 9.41 24.30
C GLY A 650 -27.34 8.01 24.79
N VAL A 651 -26.05 7.69 24.88
CA VAL A 651 -25.48 6.41 25.33
C VAL A 651 -25.43 6.32 26.86
N GLN A 652 -25.70 5.15 27.45
CA GLN A 652 -25.45 4.92 28.87
C GLN A 652 -23.97 4.58 29.08
N VAL A 653 -23.29 5.33 29.96
CA VAL A 653 -21.86 5.15 30.22
C VAL A 653 -21.65 4.72 31.67
N MET A 654 -21.04 3.55 31.85
CA MET A 654 -20.56 3.05 33.13
C MET A 654 -19.14 3.53 33.39
N ARG A 655 -18.99 4.35 34.43
CA ARG A 655 -17.68 4.83 34.91
C ARG A 655 -17.26 4.01 36.11
N LEU A 656 -16.02 3.52 36.12
CA LEU A 656 -15.50 2.70 37.22
C LEU A 656 -14.07 3.07 37.62
N ARG A 657 -13.75 2.83 38.89
CA ARG A 657 -12.40 3.04 39.46
C ARG A 657 -11.79 1.70 39.86
N THR A 658 -10.63 1.35 39.30
CA THR A 658 -9.94 0.08 39.61
C THR A 658 -9.02 0.18 40.83
N ALA A 659 -8.72 1.40 41.27
CA ALA A 659 -7.99 1.70 42.49
C ALA A 659 -8.83 2.62 43.39
N GLY A 660 -8.62 2.56 44.71
CA GLY A 660 -9.26 3.48 45.67
C GLY A 660 -8.93 4.96 45.36
N PRO A 661 -9.72 5.91 45.89
CA PRO A 661 -9.44 7.34 45.73
C PRO A 661 -7.98 7.63 46.13
N ALA A 662 -7.28 8.44 45.33
CA ALA A 662 -5.90 8.80 45.64
C ALA A 662 -5.82 9.37 47.06
N ALA A 663 -4.98 8.78 47.90
CA ALA A 663 -4.68 9.28 49.23
C ALA A 663 -3.86 10.57 49.07
N GLY A 664 -4.52 11.70 48.93
CA GLY A 664 -3.87 12.98 48.68
C GLY A 664 -4.79 14.09 48.19
N ALA A 665 -6.02 14.16 48.71
CA ALA A 665 -6.88 15.33 48.58
C ALA A 665 -7.70 15.45 49.87
N ARG A 666 -7.05 15.95 50.92
CA ARG A 666 -7.70 16.63 52.03
C ARG A 666 -7.22 18.07 52.03
#